data_AF-A0A5B8N9F6-F1
#
_entry.id   AF-A0A5B8N9F6-F1
#
_cell.length_a   1.000
_cell.length_b   1.000
_cell.length_c   1.000
_cell.angle_alpha   90.00
_cell.angle_beta   90.00
_cell.angle_gamma   90.00
#
_symmetry.space_group_name_H-M   'P 1'
#
loop_
_entity.id
_entity.type
_entity.pdbx_description
1 polymer ?
#
loop_
_entity_poly.entity_id
_entity_poly.type
_entity_poly.pdbx_seq_one_letter_code
_entity_poly.pdbx_strand_id
1 'polypeptide(L)'
;MNLDDALQTFIAESRELLEDMESALLAVEAAAEKGEMIHAIFRAAHTIKGSSGLFSLDHIVEFTHVLESVLDRLRDGKLGIDDKLVALLLACCDHIGGLIGEVEAGRLDANEAMAQRGAPLAEQLRGYLAGAKPKNVLPATVPEPDAATVERIESLGGSNDHWHISLRFGTDVLKNGMDPLSFLRYLNKLGRIVGIVTLPDAVPVLDAIDPESCYLGFEIAFESDADKAAIDSVFEFVRDDCRISILAPNSRISEYVQLIQALPEEKARLGEILVQCGSVTAHELDAALNAQSEAALGSPDKAPPIGTILVEQRAVQPGVVEAALVKQKQVSDSKAQENRSIRVDADKLDHLINLIGELIIAGASTNLIARRAQIAELQEATSTLSSLVEEVRDSALQLRMVKIGATFNRFQRVVHDVSREIGKDIGLVVSGEDTELDKTVVEKIADPLTHLVRNAIDHGIEPADVRTARGKPAKGTVKLNAYHDSGSIVIEVSDDGGGLKRDKIMAKAVERGLIELGRVLTDSEIYALIFEPGFSTAEQVTNLSGRGVGMDVVKRNIVALRGSVQIRSEEGIGTTVMVRLPLTLAIIDGFMVGLGKSTFVVPLDMIEECVEFSCEPGHDYTNLRGEVLPFIRLRELFDVEGPAGRRESIVVVKYAGQKAGLVVDNLLGEFQTVIKPLGKMFNQVKCISGSSILGSGEVALILDVAALFAEIDGRERRQLAA
;
A
#
# COMPACT_ATOMS: atom_id res chain seq x y z
N MET A 1 -17.13 1.46 20.41
CA MET A 1 -16.65 1.21 19.03
C MET A 1 -17.81 0.51 18.34
N ASN A 2 -18.33 1.04 17.24
CA ASN A 2 -19.43 0.39 16.54
C ASN A 2 -18.91 -0.90 15.89
N LEU A 3 -19.73 -1.95 15.74
CA LEU A 3 -19.29 -3.23 15.15
C LEU A 3 -18.70 -3.03 13.74
N ASP A 4 -19.27 -2.09 12.99
CA ASP A 4 -18.77 -1.66 11.69
C ASP A 4 -17.38 -1.02 11.76
N ASP A 5 -17.10 -0.20 12.79
CA ASP A 5 -15.77 0.43 12.96
C ASP A 5 -14.70 -0.63 13.27
N ALA A 6 -15.04 -1.61 14.12
CA ALA A 6 -14.13 -2.71 14.47
C ALA A 6 -13.85 -3.62 13.27
N LEU A 7 -14.87 -3.89 12.44
CA LEU A 7 -14.71 -4.65 11.21
C LEU A 7 -13.85 -3.90 10.18
N GLN A 8 -14.00 -2.58 10.07
CA GLN A 8 -13.15 -1.75 9.20
C GLN A 8 -11.68 -1.73 9.66
N THR A 9 -11.43 -1.69 10.96
CA THR A 9 -10.07 -1.84 11.51
C THR A 9 -9.51 -3.22 11.20
N PHE A 10 -10.28 -4.29 11.38
CA PHE A 10 -9.87 -5.65 11.03
C PHE A 10 -9.52 -5.79 9.54
N ILE A 11 -10.32 -5.22 8.64
CA ILE A 11 -10.06 -5.26 7.19
C ILE A 11 -8.75 -4.54 6.89
N ALA A 12 -8.51 -3.37 7.48
CA ALA A 12 -7.29 -2.61 7.27
C ALA A 12 -6.05 -3.35 7.80
N GLU A 13 -6.12 -3.87 9.02
CA GLU A 13 -5.03 -4.64 9.64
C GLU A 13 -4.74 -5.93 8.86
N SER A 14 -5.77 -6.66 8.43
CA SER A 14 -5.59 -7.88 7.65
C SER A 14 -4.97 -7.61 6.29
N ARG A 15 -5.23 -6.45 5.67
CA ARG A 15 -4.57 -6.03 4.43
C ARG A 15 -3.09 -5.73 4.66
N GLU A 16 -2.76 -5.01 5.72
CA GLU A 16 -1.38 -4.72 6.10
C GLU A 16 -0.60 -6.02 6.38
N LEU A 17 -1.17 -6.94 7.14
CA LEU A 17 -0.56 -8.25 7.41
C LEU A 17 -0.37 -9.08 6.14
N LEU A 18 -1.27 -8.99 5.17
CA LEU A 18 -1.11 -9.65 3.87
C LEU A 18 0.01 -9.04 3.03
N GLU A 19 0.15 -7.71 3.04
CA GLU A 19 1.25 -7.00 2.36
C GLU A 19 2.61 -7.36 2.98
N ASP A 20 2.68 -7.44 4.31
CA ASP A 20 3.85 -7.90 5.04
C ASP A 20 4.20 -9.35 4.70
N MET A 21 3.19 -10.23 4.67
CA MET A 21 3.36 -11.64 4.33
C MET A 21 3.86 -11.82 2.89
N GLU A 22 3.31 -11.06 1.94
CA GLU A 22 3.73 -11.06 0.53
C GLU A 22 5.17 -10.56 0.37
N SER A 23 5.51 -9.45 1.02
CA SER A 23 6.87 -8.88 0.98
C SER A 23 7.90 -9.85 1.55
N ALA A 24 7.58 -10.51 2.67
CA ALA A 24 8.45 -11.52 3.29
C ALA A 24 8.61 -12.76 2.40
N LEU A 25 7.56 -13.21 1.70
CA LEU A 25 7.61 -14.33 0.76
C LEU A 25 8.53 -14.04 -0.43
N LEU A 26 8.45 -12.84 -1.00
CA LEU A 26 9.28 -12.42 -2.14
C LEU A 26 10.75 -12.23 -1.75
N ALA A 27 11.01 -11.77 -0.52
CA ALA A 27 12.36 -11.59 0.00
C ALA A 27 13.04 -12.92 0.42
N VAL A 28 12.28 -13.99 0.67
CA VAL A 28 12.79 -15.24 1.26
C VAL A 28 13.84 -15.94 0.40
N GLU A 29 13.80 -15.75 -0.93
CA GLU A 29 14.78 -16.32 -1.86
C GLU A 29 16.15 -15.65 -1.77
N ALA A 30 16.16 -14.32 -1.55
CA ALA A 30 17.38 -13.51 -1.50
C ALA A 30 17.95 -13.35 -0.07
N ALA A 31 17.18 -13.69 0.96
CA ALA A 31 17.57 -13.51 2.35
C ALA A 31 18.70 -14.47 2.79
N ALA A 32 19.72 -13.92 3.45
CA ALA A 32 20.79 -14.71 4.09
C ALA A 32 20.26 -15.55 5.26
N GLU A 33 19.23 -15.06 5.97
CA GLU A 33 18.56 -15.73 7.08
C GLU A 33 17.10 -16.02 6.76
N LYS A 34 16.83 -17.13 6.08
CA LYS A 34 15.47 -17.55 5.70
C LYS A 34 14.54 -17.80 6.90
N GLY A 35 15.10 -18.08 8.08
CA GLY A 35 14.34 -18.38 9.30
C GLY A 35 13.49 -17.20 9.80
N GLU A 36 14.05 -15.99 9.86
CA GLU A 36 13.32 -14.81 10.32
C GLU A 36 12.14 -14.47 9.41
N MET A 37 12.33 -14.58 8.10
CA MET A 37 11.28 -14.37 7.09
C MET A 37 10.15 -15.38 7.24
N ILE A 38 10.45 -16.67 7.44
CA ILE A 38 9.45 -17.72 7.70
C ILE A 38 8.67 -17.44 9.00
N HIS A 39 9.34 -16.95 10.04
CA HIS A 39 8.67 -16.53 11.28
C HIS A 39 7.74 -15.34 11.08
N ALA A 40 8.12 -14.35 10.27
CA ALA A 40 7.28 -13.21 9.92
C ALA A 40 6.01 -13.64 9.17
N ILE A 41 6.16 -14.48 8.14
CA ILE A 41 5.06 -15.05 7.35
C ILE A 41 4.09 -15.83 8.25
N PHE A 42 4.62 -16.68 9.15
CA PHE A 42 3.80 -17.43 10.09
C PHE A 42 2.99 -16.53 11.02
N ARG A 43 3.61 -15.48 11.59
CA ARG A 43 2.91 -14.55 12.48
C ARG A 43 1.77 -13.85 11.78
N ALA A 44 1.99 -13.34 10.56
CA ALA A 44 0.94 -12.69 9.79
C ALA A 44 -0.26 -13.61 9.54
N ALA A 45 -0.03 -14.84 9.06
CA ALA A 45 -1.09 -15.83 8.85
C ALA A 45 -1.83 -16.21 10.15
N HIS A 46 -1.09 -16.39 11.25
CA HIS A 46 -1.65 -16.72 12.56
C HIS A 46 -2.53 -15.59 13.12
N THR A 47 -2.09 -14.33 12.99
CA THR A 47 -2.87 -13.17 13.40
C THR A 47 -4.14 -13.02 12.55
N ILE A 48 -4.05 -13.17 11.23
CA ILE A 48 -5.24 -13.10 10.35
C ILE A 48 -6.27 -14.18 10.74
N LYS A 49 -5.84 -15.42 11.01
CA LYS A 49 -6.73 -16.48 11.50
C LYS A 49 -7.41 -16.08 12.82
N GLY A 50 -6.61 -15.61 13.79
CA GLY A 50 -7.08 -15.21 15.11
C GLY A 50 -8.11 -14.08 15.04
N SER A 51 -7.79 -13.02 14.30
CA SER A 51 -8.67 -11.87 14.13
C SER A 51 -9.94 -12.22 13.32
N SER A 52 -9.85 -13.10 12.32
CA SER A 52 -11.02 -13.58 11.57
C SER A 52 -12.00 -14.37 12.44
N GLY A 53 -11.48 -15.14 13.40
CA GLY A 53 -12.31 -15.87 14.37
C GLY A 53 -13.12 -14.97 15.30
N LEU A 54 -12.66 -13.75 15.57
CA LEU A 54 -13.39 -12.77 16.40
C LEU A 54 -14.66 -12.23 15.71
N PHE A 55 -14.73 -12.29 14.38
CA PHE A 55 -15.86 -11.82 13.58
C PHE A 55 -16.68 -12.97 12.98
N SER A 56 -16.48 -14.21 13.46
CA SER A 56 -17.14 -15.43 12.95
C SER A 56 -16.98 -15.63 11.43
N LEU A 57 -15.83 -15.25 10.87
CA LEU A 57 -15.51 -15.40 9.45
C LEU A 57 -14.95 -16.79 9.18
N ASP A 58 -15.77 -17.82 9.40
CA ASP A 58 -15.37 -19.24 9.43
C ASP A 58 -14.63 -19.67 8.15
N HIS A 59 -15.06 -19.18 7.00
CA HIS A 59 -14.45 -19.48 5.71
C HIS A 59 -13.01 -18.96 5.57
N ILE A 60 -12.64 -17.86 6.26
CA ILE A 60 -11.26 -17.36 6.34
C ILE A 60 -10.46 -18.20 7.33
N VAL A 61 -11.05 -18.53 8.48
CA VAL A 61 -10.42 -19.35 9.52
C VAL A 61 -10.05 -20.74 8.99
N GLU A 62 -10.97 -21.39 8.28
CA GLU A 62 -10.74 -22.72 7.70
C GLU A 62 -9.58 -22.73 6.71
N PHE A 63 -9.53 -21.74 5.81
CA PHE A 63 -8.46 -21.66 4.81
C PHE A 63 -7.11 -21.31 5.44
N THR A 64 -7.08 -20.31 6.33
CA THR A 64 -5.85 -19.87 7.02
C THR A 64 -5.28 -20.96 7.93
N HIS A 65 -6.12 -21.83 8.52
CA HIS A 65 -5.65 -22.98 9.29
C HIS A 65 -4.88 -24.01 8.44
N VAL A 66 -5.32 -24.26 7.21
CA VAL A 66 -4.58 -25.15 6.27
C VAL A 66 -3.23 -24.54 5.89
N LEU A 67 -3.22 -23.22 5.63
CA LEU A 67 -2.01 -22.46 5.32
C LEU A 67 -1.01 -22.50 6.50
N GLU A 68 -1.48 -22.23 7.71
CA GLU A 68 -0.67 -22.23 8.94
C GLU A 68 -0.04 -23.59 9.20
N SER A 69 -0.77 -24.69 8.97
CA SER A 69 -0.25 -26.06 9.11
C SER A 69 0.96 -26.34 8.19
N VAL A 70 0.99 -25.73 7.00
CA VAL A 70 2.14 -25.84 6.08
C VAL A 70 3.29 -24.94 6.55
N LEU A 71 2.99 -23.72 6.99
CA LEU A 71 3.97 -22.78 7.53
C LEU A 71 4.63 -23.31 8.81
N ASP A 72 3.91 -24.05 9.65
CA ASP A 72 4.45 -24.73 10.82
C ASP A 72 5.55 -25.73 10.46
N ARG A 73 5.37 -26.50 9.37
CA ARG A 73 6.39 -27.44 8.90
C ARG A 73 7.62 -26.75 8.32
N LEU A 74 7.43 -25.58 7.68
CA LEU A 74 8.54 -24.73 7.24
C LEU A 74 9.32 -24.19 8.43
N ARG A 75 8.61 -23.68 9.45
CA ARG A 75 9.18 -23.17 10.69
C ARG A 75 9.97 -24.23 11.47
N ASP A 76 9.44 -25.44 11.54
CA ASP A 76 10.09 -26.59 12.20
C ASP A 76 11.27 -27.18 11.39
N GLY A 77 11.57 -26.64 10.20
CA GLY A 77 12.61 -27.17 9.30
C GLY A 77 12.27 -28.53 8.69
N LYS A 78 11.02 -29.00 8.81
CA LYS A 78 10.52 -30.28 8.29
C LYS A 78 10.11 -30.21 6.81
N LEU A 79 10.09 -29.01 6.24
CA LEU A 79 9.82 -28.71 4.85
C LEU A 79 10.80 -27.61 4.40
N GLY A 80 11.44 -27.79 3.24
CA GLY A 80 12.26 -26.74 2.64
C GLY A 80 11.36 -25.75 1.90
N ILE A 81 11.71 -24.46 1.93
CA ILE A 81 11.07 -23.46 1.08
C ILE A 81 11.72 -23.50 -0.30
N ASP A 82 10.95 -23.92 -1.29
CA ASP A 82 11.31 -23.88 -2.70
C ASP A 82 10.39 -22.91 -3.44
N ASP A 83 10.79 -22.52 -4.65
CA ASP A 83 10.06 -21.53 -5.44
C ASP A 83 8.59 -21.99 -5.65
N LYS A 84 8.35 -23.31 -5.77
CA LYS A 84 7.00 -23.87 -6.01
C LYS A 84 6.08 -23.61 -4.82
N LEU A 85 6.61 -23.77 -3.62
CA LEU A 85 5.90 -23.46 -2.40
C LEU A 85 5.72 -21.95 -2.23
N VAL A 86 6.71 -21.11 -2.58
CA VAL A 86 6.58 -19.64 -2.54
C VAL A 86 5.41 -19.17 -3.41
N ALA A 87 5.32 -19.62 -4.66
CA ALA A 87 4.19 -19.25 -5.54
C ALA A 87 2.84 -19.73 -5.01
N LEU A 88 2.79 -20.93 -4.41
CA LEU A 88 1.57 -21.44 -3.79
C LEU A 88 1.16 -20.56 -2.61
N LEU A 89 2.10 -20.17 -1.75
CA LEU A 89 1.84 -19.29 -0.61
C LEU A 89 1.38 -17.90 -1.06
N LEU A 90 1.98 -17.33 -2.11
CA LEU A 90 1.52 -16.07 -2.74
C LEU A 90 0.07 -16.20 -3.26
N ALA A 91 -0.26 -17.30 -3.94
CA ALA A 91 -1.63 -17.55 -4.39
C ALA A 91 -2.62 -17.70 -3.21
N CYS A 92 -2.15 -18.19 -2.06
CA CYS A 92 -2.93 -18.23 -0.83
C CYS A 92 -3.13 -16.83 -0.24
N CYS A 93 -2.12 -15.94 -0.28
CA CYS A 93 -2.29 -14.52 0.08
C CYS A 93 -3.40 -13.86 -0.73
N ASP A 94 -3.41 -14.07 -2.06
CA ASP A 94 -4.45 -13.55 -2.95
C ASP A 94 -5.84 -14.05 -2.59
N HIS A 95 -5.94 -15.33 -2.27
CA HIS A 95 -7.22 -15.91 -1.89
C HIS A 95 -7.74 -15.29 -0.60
N ILE A 96 -6.89 -15.17 0.43
CA ILE A 96 -7.24 -14.53 1.70
C ILE A 96 -7.61 -13.06 1.49
N GLY A 97 -6.85 -12.31 0.66
CA GLY A 97 -7.18 -10.94 0.30
C GLY A 97 -8.51 -10.80 -0.42
N GLY A 98 -8.83 -11.76 -1.30
CA GLY A 98 -10.14 -11.86 -1.95
C GLY A 98 -11.28 -12.10 -0.94
N LEU A 99 -11.08 -12.98 0.04
CA LEU A 99 -12.07 -13.21 1.11
C LEU A 99 -12.29 -11.95 1.96
N ILE A 100 -11.22 -11.26 2.34
CA ILE A 100 -11.31 -9.97 3.08
C ILE A 100 -12.01 -8.89 2.23
N GLY A 101 -11.79 -8.87 0.91
CA GLY A 101 -12.49 -7.96 0.00
C GLY A 101 -14.01 -8.20 -0.08
N GLU A 102 -14.46 -9.46 0.05
CA GLU A 102 -15.88 -9.78 0.14
C GLU A 102 -16.49 -9.28 1.46
N VAL A 103 -15.74 -9.40 2.56
CA VAL A 103 -16.11 -8.86 3.88
C VAL A 103 -16.24 -7.33 3.83
N GLU A 104 -15.30 -6.63 3.18
CA GLU A 104 -15.38 -5.18 2.95
C GLU A 104 -16.61 -4.78 2.10
N ALA A 105 -17.00 -5.64 1.15
CA ALA A 105 -18.20 -5.45 0.34
C ALA A 105 -19.51 -5.83 1.07
N GLY A 106 -19.45 -6.11 2.38
CA GLY A 106 -20.58 -6.43 3.24
C GLY A 106 -21.08 -7.87 3.14
N ARG A 107 -20.30 -8.78 2.54
CA ARG A 107 -20.63 -10.21 2.42
C ARG A 107 -19.79 -11.00 3.42
N LEU A 108 -20.41 -11.36 4.54
CA LEU A 108 -19.77 -12.07 5.66
C LEU A 108 -19.81 -13.60 5.50
N ASP A 109 -20.70 -14.12 4.66
CA ASP A 109 -20.85 -15.56 4.42
C ASP A 109 -19.98 -16.08 3.27
N ALA A 110 -19.74 -17.39 3.27
CA ALA A 110 -18.98 -18.07 2.23
C ALA A 110 -19.60 -17.89 0.84
N ASN A 111 -18.87 -17.23 -0.07
CA ASN A 111 -19.25 -17.10 -1.48
C ASN A 111 -18.80 -18.35 -2.27
N GLU A 112 -19.73 -18.99 -2.97
CA GLU A 112 -19.49 -20.21 -3.78
C GLU A 112 -18.38 -20.00 -4.83
N ALA A 113 -18.27 -18.80 -5.40
CA ALA A 113 -17.20 -18.46 -6.36
C ALA A 113 -15.82 -18.36 -5.69
N MET A 114 -15.75 -17.89 -4.44
CA MET A 114 -14.50 -17.85 -3.67
C MET A 114 -14.12 -19.26 -3.19
N ALA A 115 -15.08 -20.05 -2.73
CA ALA A 115 -14.85 -21.44 -2.33
C ALA A 115 -14.28 -22.28 -3.49
N GLN A 116 -14.82 -22.11 -4.71
CA GLN A 116 -14.29 -22.76 -5.92
C GLN A 116 -12.86 -22.34 -6.28
N ARG A 117 -12.46 -21.10 -5.96
CA ARG A 117 -11.07 -20.61 -6.12
C ARG A 117 -10.13 -21.14 -5.04
N GLY A 118 -10.60 -21.25 -3.79
CA GLY A 118 -9.80 -21.71 -2.64
C GLY A 118 -9.56 -23.22 -2.61
N ALA A 119 -10.53 -24.02 -3.06
CA ALA A 119 -10.45 -25.49 -3.06
C ALA A 119 -9.17 -26.07 -3.70
N PRO A 120 -8.74 -25.69 -4.92
CA PRO A 120 -7.51 -26.22 -5.52
C PRO A 120 -6.25 -25.80 -4.76
N LEU A 121 -6.23 -24.60 -4.16
CA LEU A 121 -5.10 -24.13 -3.35
C LEU A 121 -4.99 -24.92 -2.05
N ALA A 122 -6.12 -25.14 -1.37
CA ALA A 122 -6.17 -25.96 -0.16
C ALA A 122 -5.76 -27.42 -0.43
N GLU A 123 -6.12 -27.98 -1.58
CA GLU A 123 -5.69 -29.32 -2.00
C GLU A 123 -4.16 -29.38 -2.24
N GLN A 124 -3.60 -28.39 -2.92
CA GLN A 124 -2.14 -28.30 -3.13
C GLN A 124 -1.38 -28.14 -1.81
N LEU A 125 -1.86 -27.29 -0.89
CA LEU A 125 -1.31 -27.16 0.47
C LEU A 125 -1.36 -28.48 1.24
N ARG A 126 -2.49 -29.20 1.18
CA ARG A 126 -2.62 -30.55 1.77
C ARG A 126 -1.66 -31.55 1.13
N GLY A 127 -1.30 -31.40 -0.14
CA GLY A 127 -0.25 -32.17 -0.80
C GLY A 127 1.11 -32.04 -0.12
N TYR A 128 1.47 -30.84 0.36
CA TYR A 128 2.69 -30.63 1.16
C TYR A 128 2.58 -31.23 2.58
N LEU A 129 1.36 -31.40 3.09
CA LEU A 129 1.08 -32.13 4.33
C LEU A 129 1.10 -33.66 4.14
N ALA A 130 0.83 -34.17 2.94
CA ALA A 130 0.61 -35.59 2.62
C ALA A 130 1.87 -36.50 2.67
N GLY A 131 3.03 -35.98 3.04
CA GLY A 131 4.17 -36.79 3.51
C GLY A 131 4.00 -37.31 4.95
N ALA A 132 2.97 -36.85 5.66
CA ALA A 132 2.62 -37.33 6.98
C ALA A 132 1.53 -38.40 6.87
N LYS A 133 1.81 -39.61 7.38
CA LYS A 133 0.72 -40.53 7.76
C LYS A 133 -0.23 -39.79 8.71
N PRO A 134 -1.56 -39.96 8.58
CA PRO A 134 -2.48 -39.50 9.60
C PRO A 134 -2.12 -40.24 10.90
N LYS A 135 -1.72 -39.51 11.93
CA LYS A 135 -1.57 -40.07 13.28
C LYS A 135 -2.97 -40.32 13.82
N ASN A 136 -3.48 -41.51 13.56
CA ASN A 136 -4.57 -42.06 14.32
C ASN A 136 -4.05 -42.36 15.74
N VAL A 137 -4.86 -41.94 16.70
CA VAL A 137 -4.64 -41.97 18.14
C VAL A 137 -4.54 -43.42 18.63
N LEU A 138 -3.48 -43.74 19.37
CA LEU A 138 -3.43 -44.58 20.59
C LEU A 138 -1.95 -44.70 21.08
N PRO A 139 -1.72 -44.92 22.38
CA PRO A 139 -0.58 -44.37 23.11
C PRO A 139 0.60 -45.34 23.20
N ALA A 140 1.80 -44.84 22.97
CA ALA A 140 3.02 -45.49 23.44
C ALA A 140 4.16 -44.47 23.58
N THR A 141 4.58 -44.30 24.85
CA THR A 141 5.98 -44.21 25.29
C THR A 141 6.91 -43.23 24.58
N VAL A 142 7.18 -42.13 25.28
CA VAL A 142 8.21 -41.13 24.98
C VAL A 142 9.61 -41.77 25.11
N PRO A 143 10.51 -41.64 24.10
CA PRO A 143 11.95 -41.79 24.29
C PRO A 143 12.52 -40.49 24.87
N GLU A 144 13.37 -40.62 25.89
CA GLU A 144 14.13 -39.52 26.52
C GLU A 144 15.00 -38.76 25.49
N PRO A 145 15.05 -37.41 25.56
CA PRO A 145 16.18 -36.66 25.02
C PRO A 145 17.30 -36.56 26.07
N ASP A 146 18.52 -36.76 25.55
CA ASP A 146 19.79 -36.79 26.25
C ASP A 146 20.02 -35.62 27.22
N ALA A 147 20.60 -35.98 28.35
CA ALA A 147 20.95 -35.11 29.46
C ALA A 147 22.11 -34.17 29.09
N ALA A 148 21.82 -32.89 28.89
CA ALA A 148 22.77 -31.82 29.13
C ALA A 148 22.27 -30.98 30.31
N THR A 149 23.01 -31.09 31.40
CA THR A 149 22.90 -30.41 32.70
C THR A 149 22.23 -29.03 32.68
N VAL A 150 21.02 -28.94 33.22
CA VAL A 150 20.42 -27.69 33.73
C VAL A 150 19.78 -28.00 35.08
N GLU A 151 20.19 -27.22 36.08
CA GLU A 151 19.93 -27.41 37.51
C GLU A 151 18.42 -27.46 37.83
N ARG A 152 17.99 -28.53 38.51
CA ARG A 152 16.68 -28.63 39.15
C ARG A 152 16.78 -28.06 40.56
N ILE A 153 15.85 -27.19 40.94
CA ILE A 153 15.74 -26.71 42.32
C ILE A 153 14.91 -27.72 43.12
N GLU A 154 15.50 -28.27 44.17
CA GLU A 154 14.75 -28.80 45.33
C GLU A 154 14.17 -27.61 46.10
N SER A 155 12.85 -27.49 46.12
CA SER A 155 12.16 -26.45 46.90
C SER A 155 12.00 -26.88 48.36
N LEU A 156 12.77 -26.27 49.25
CA LEU A 156 12.49 -26.22 50.68
C LEU A 156 11.56 -25.02 50.97
N GLY A 157 10.25 -25.29 51.04
CA GLY A 157 9.25 -24.46 51.74
C GLY A 157 8.74 -23.21 50.99
N GLY A 158 7.58 -23.36 50.33
CA GLY A 158 6.82 -22.28 49.68
C GLY A 158 6.12 -22.81 48.43
N SER A 159 5.02 -23.54 48.61
CA SER A 159 4.35 -24.35 47.60
C SER A 159 3.72 -23.51 46.47
N ASN A 160 4.10 -23.77 45.22
CA ASN A 160 3.23 -23.54 44.07
C ASN A 160 2.64 -24.90 43.63
N ASP A 161 1.98 -25.58 44.57
CA ASP A 161 1.45 -26.95 44.45
C ASP A 161 0.03 -26.99 43.85
N HIS A 162 -0.41 -25.92 43.19
CA HIS A 162 -1.79 -25.80 42.68
C HIS A 162 -1.81 -25.65 41.16
N TRP A 163 -2.80 -26.27 40.53
CA TRP A 163 -3.15 -26.05 39.14
C TRP A 163 -3.66 -24.63 38.97
N HIS A 164 -3.27 -23.96 37.89
CA HIS A 164 -3.83 -22.66 37.54
C HIS A 164 -4.77 -22.83 36.34
N ILE A 165 -6.03 -22.45 36.53
CA ILE A 165 -7.08 -22.55 35.52
C ILE A 165 -7.55 -21.13 35.19
N SER A 166 -7.22 -20.67 33.98
CA SER A 166 -7.71 -19.41 33.41
C SER A 166 -8.93 -19.69 32.55
N LEU A 167 -10.06 -19.08 32.89
CA LEU A 167 -11.34 -19.21 32.22
C LEU A 167 -11.81 -17.85 31.72
N ARG A 168 -12.19 -17.78 30.44
CA ARG A 168 -12.97 -16.67 29.88
C ARG A 168 -14.21 -17.25 29.22
N PHE A 169 -15.37 -16.86 29.74
CA PHE A 169 -16.66 -17.21 29.14
C PHE A 169 -16.97 -16.28 27.97
N GLY A 170 -17.46 -16.83 26.87
CA GLY A 170 -18.02 -16.06 25.78
C GLY A 170 -19.30 -15.34 26.20
N THR A 171 -19.64 -14.27 25.48
CA THR A 171 -20.78 -13.41 25.81
C THR A 171 -22.12 -14.15 25.82
N ASP A 172 -22.26 -15.19 24.99
CA ASP A 172 -23.51 -15.93 24.83
C ASP A 172 -23.63 -17.17 25.72
N VAL A 173 -22.64 -17.46 26.58
CA VAL A 173 -22.64 -18.65 27.45
C VAL A 173 -23.92 -18.74 28.31
N LEU A 174 -24.37 -17.63 28.87
CA LEU A 174 -25.62 -17.58 29.64
C LEU A 174 -26.87 -17.71 28.76
N LYS A 175 -26.87 -17.14 27.55
CA LYS A 175 -27.96 -17.27 26.56
C LYS A 175 -28.12 -18.70 26.06
N ASN A 176 -27.01 -19.43 25.97
CA ASN A 176 -26.95 -20.85 25.62
C ASN A 176 -27.37 -21.75 26.80
N GLY A 177 -27.76 -21.18 27.94
CA GLY A 177 -28.27 -21.91 29.11
C GLY A 177 -27.19 -22.53 30.00
N MET A 178 -25.92 -22.16 29.79
CA MET A 178 -24.79 -22.68 30.56
C MET A 178 -24.44 -21.72 31.69
N ASP A 179 -24.52 -22.19 32.94
CA ASP A 179 -24.20 -21.39 34.13
C ASP A 179 -22.72 -21.55 34.54
N PRO A 180 -21.89 -20.48 34.49
CA PRO A 180 -20.49 -20.48 34.96
C PRO A 180 -20.29 -21.09 36.34
N LEU A 181 -21.24 -20.90 37.26
CA LEU A 181 -21.16 -21.42 38.62
C LEU A 181 -21.24 -22.95 38.67
N SER A 182 -21.90 -23.58 37.69
CA SER A 182 -22.02 -25.03 37.62
C SER A 182 -20.68 -25.71 37.36
N PHE A 183 -19.78 -25.08 36.60
CA PHE A 183 -18.41 -25.57 36.37
C PHE A 183 -17.54 -25.44 37.61
N LEU A 184 -17.63 -24.32 38.33
CA LEU A 184 -16.93 -24.13 39.61
C LEU A 184 -17.38 -25.15 40.67
N ARG A 185 -18.68 -25.47 40.71
CA ARG A 185 -19.22 -26.54 41.57
C ARG A 185 -18.74 -27.93 41.16
N TYR A 186 -18.57 -28.17 39.86
CA TYR A 186 -18.07 -29.45 39.36
C TYR A 186 -16.57 -29.63 39.64
N LEU A 187 -15.77 -28.57 39.51
CA LEU A 187 -14.35 -28.57 39.91
C LEU A 187 -14.17 -28.96 41.38
N ASN A 188 -15.04 -28.48 42.28
CA ASN A 188 -15.03 -28.87 43.69
C ASN A 188 -15.33 -30.37 43.95
N LYS A 189 -15.75 -31.15 42.93
CA LYS A 189 -15.84 -32.62 43.03
C LYS A 189 -14.53 -33.33 42.71
N LEU A 190 -13.66 -32.69 41.92
CA LEU A 190 -12.37 -33.23 41.48
C LEU A 190 -11.20 -32.74 42.36
N GLY A 191 -11.40 -31.69 43.15
CA GLY A 191 -10.38 -31.11 44.01
C GLY A 191 -10.91 -29.94 44.83
N ARG A 192 -10.02 -29.09 45.31
CA ARG A 192 -10.33 -27.93 46.14
C ARG A 192 -9.87 -26.65 45.45
N ILE A 193 -10.78 -25.68 45.31
CA ILE A 193 -10.41 -24.32 44.89
C ILE A 193 -9.77 -23.58 46.07
N VAL A 194 -8.50 -23.21 45.94
CA VAL A 194 -7.71 -22.51 46.97
C VAL A 194 -7.86 -20.99 46.84
N GLY A 195 -7.97 -20.51 45.60
CA GLY A 195 -8.19 -19.09 45.30
C GLY A 195 -8.97 -18.94 44.00
N ILE A 196 -9.84 -17.92 43.94
CA ILE A 196 -10.56 -17.54 42.74
C ILE A 196 -10.52 -16.02 42.61
N VAL A 197 -10.08 -15.53 41.46
CA VAL A 197 -10.12 -14.11 41.10
C VAL A 197 -11.10 -13.94 39.96
N THR A 198 -12.12 -13.11 40.16
CA THR A 198 -13.08 -12.76 39.12
C THR A 198 -12.51 -11.60 38.31
N LEU A 199 -12.54 -11.74 36.98
CA LEU A 199 -12.08 -10.73 36.04
C LEU A 199 -13.29 -10.07 35.36
N PRO A 200 -13.63 -8.82 35.70
CA PRO A 200 -14.73 -8.10 35.11
C PRO A 200 -14.34 -7.34 33.83
N ASP A 201 -13.19 -7.64 33.23
CA ASP A 201 -12.57 -6.86 32.14
C ASP A 201 -13.49 -6.72 30.91
N ALA A 202 -14.38 -7.70 30.68
CA ALA A 202 -15.34 -7.68 29.58
C ALA A 202 -16.68 -6.98 29.92
N VAL A 203 -16.86 -6.46 31.13
CA VAL A 203 -18.11 -5.78 31.55
C VAL A 203 -18.18 -4.39 30.90
N PRO A 204 -19.15 -4.13 30.00
CA PRO A 204 -19.28 -2.81 29.38
C PRO A 204 -19.82 -1.76 30.37
N VAL A 205 -19.83 -0.49 29.96
CA VAL A 205 -20.43 0.62 30.74
C VAL A 205 -21.89 0.28 31.05
N LEU A 206 -22.38 0.69 32.23
CA LEU A 206 -23.68 0.26 32.79
C LEU A 206 -24.86 0.34 31.80
N ASP A 207 -24.87 1.38 30.96
CA ASP A 207 -25.93 1.63 29.96
C ASP A 207 -25.91 0.64 28.77
N ALA A 208 -24.80 -0.05 28.56
CA ALA A 208 -24.57 -1.02 27.49
C ALA A 208 -24.46 -2.47 27.99
N ILE A 209 -24.74 -2.71 29.28
CA ILE A 209 -24.78 -4.06 29.84
C ILE A 209 -26.05 -4.78 29.38
N ASP A 210 -25.88 -5.88 28.66
CA ASP A 210 -26.95 -6.84 28.41
C ASP A 210 -27.02 -7.81 29.59
N PRO A 211 -28.12 -7.82 30.38
CA PRO A 211 -28.27 -8.70 31.54
C PRO A 211 -28.33 -10.19 31.18
N GLU A 212 -28.52 -10.55 29.91
CA GLU A 212 -28.57 -11.93 29.44
C GLU A 212 -27.18 -12.47 29.01
N SER A 213 -26.16 -11.60 28.93
CA SER A 213 -24.81 -11.95 28.47
C SER A 213 -23.82 -12.21 29.61
N CYS A 214 -22.82 -13.08 29.40
CA CYS A 214 -21.75 -13.35 30.36
C CYS A 214 -20.49 -12.53 30.08
N TYR A 215 -20.10 -11.68 31.03
CA TYR A 215 -18.90 -10.83 30.90
C TYR A 215 -17.80 -11.19 31.92
N LEU A 216 -17.97 -12.29 32.66
CA LEU A 216 -17.10 -12.63 33.78
C LEU A 216 -16.04 -13.65 33.34
N GLY A 217 -14.78 -13.32 33.58
CA GLY A 217 -13.66 -14.27 33.57
C GLY A 217 -13.30 -14.74 34.97
N PHE A 218 -12.57 -15.85 35.06
CA PHE A 218 -12.07 -16.37 36.33
C PHE A 218 -10.63 -16.86 36.20
N GLU A 219 -9.81 -16.54 37.19
CA GLU A 219 -8.51 -17.18 37.42
C GLU A 219 -8.62 -18.02 38.69
N ILE A 220 -8.33 -19.32 38.59
CA ILE A 220 -8.57 -20.28 39.67
C ILE A 220 -7.26 -20.96 40.02
N ALA A 221 -6.89 -20.88 41.30
CA ALA A 221 -5.88 -21.75 41.90
C ALA A 221 -6.58 -23.00 42.45
N PHE A 222 -6.29 -24.15 41.84
CA PHE A 222 -7.00 -25.41 42.06
C PHE A 222 -6.05 -26.51 42.57
N GLU A 223 -6.31 -26.99 43.78
CA GLU A 223 -5.59 -28.10 44.41
C GLU A 223 -6.28 -29.41 44.06
N SER A 224 -5.63 -30.28 43.29
CA SER A 224 -6.20 -31.56 42.88
C SER A 224 -5.13 -32.57 42.48
N ASP A 225 -5.37 -33.83 42.82
CA ASP A 225 -4.60 -35.00 42.38
C ASP A 225 -5.04 -35.49 40.97
N ALA A 226 -6.05 -34.85 40.37
CA ALA A 226 -6.55 -35.20 39.04
C ALA A 226 -5.55 -34.80 37.94
N ASP A 227 -5.50 -35.59 36.86
CA ASP A 227 -4.67 -35.25 35.71
C ASP A 227 -5.29 -34.13 34.87
N LYS A 228 -4.47 -33.50 34.01
CA LYS A 228 -4.91 -32.39 33.16
C LYS A 228 -6.12 -32.76 32.30
N ALA A 229 -6.19 -34.01 31.83
CA ALA A 229 -7.29 -34.49 31.00
C ALA A 229 -8.62 -34.57 31.77
N ALA A 230 -8.59 -35.02 33.03
CA ALA A 230 -9.76 -35.02 33.90
C ALA A 230 -10.24 -33.59 34.21
N ILE A 231 -9.33 -32.64 34.41
CA ILE A 231 -9.68 -31.23 34.63
C ILE A 231 -10.23 -30.59 33.35
N ASP A 232 -9.63 -30.86 32.18
CA ASP A 232 -10.09 -30.37 30.87
C ASP A 232 -11.49 -30.88 30.52
N SER A 233 -11.81 -32.14 30.86
CA SER A 233 -13.11 -32.77 30.59
C SER A 233 -14.30 -32.07 31.26
N VAL A 234 -14.06 -31.29 32.34
CA VAL A 234 -15.11 -30.49 33.00
C VAL A 234 -15.69 -29.44 32.05
N PHE A 235 -14.92 -29.01 31.07
CA PHE A 235 -15.25 -27.88 30.20
C PHE A 235 -15.54 -28.27 28.75
N GLU A 236 -15.63 -29.58 28.46
CA GLU A 236 -15.85 -30.11 27.10
C GLU A 236 -17.10 -29.50 26.42
N PHE A 237 -18.13 -29.18 27.21
CA PHE A 237 -19.40 -28.63 26.71
C PHE A 237 -19.41 -27.13 26.41
N VAL A 238 -18.33 -26.38 26.76
CA VAL A 238 -18.23 -24.93 26.51
C VAL A 238 -16.93 -24.59 25.79
N ARG A 239 -16.21 -25.58 25.25
CA ARG A 239 -14.89 -25.39 24.65
C ARG A 239 -14.91 -24.43 23.46
N ASP A 240 -15.99 -24.44 22.69
CA ASP A 240 -16.16 -23.60 21.50
C ASP A 240 -16.52 -22.15 21.87
N ASP A 241 -17.14 -21.94 23.04
CA ASP A 241 -17.59 -20.63 23.56
C ASP A 241 -16.69 -20.09 24.68
N CYS A 242 -15.62 -20.80 25.07
CA CYS A 242 -14.72 -20.41 26.16
C CYS A 242 -13.24 -20.50 25.79
N ARG A 243 -12.48 -19.50 26.22
CA ARG A 243 -11.01 -19.59 26.23
C ARG A 243 -10.56 -20.16 27.58
N ILE A 244 -9.95 -21.35 27.54
CA ILE A 244 -9.55 -22.10 28.73
C ILE A 244 -8.07 -22.42 28.67
N SER A 245 -7.34 -22.11 29.74
CA SER A 245 -5.93 -22.48 29.92
C SER A 245 -5.74 -23.18 31.26
N ILE A 246 -5.18 -24.40 31.23
CA ILE A 246 -4.90 -25.20 32.44
C ILE A 246 -3.39 -25.43 32.53
N LEU A 247 -2.76 -24.86 33.56
CA LEU A 247 -1.33 -24.98 33.88
C LEU A 247 -1.15 -25.89 35.11
N ALA A 248 -0.13 -26.75 35.07
CA ALA A 248 0.17 -27.70 36.14
C ALA A 248 1.05 -27.07 37.25
N PRO A 249 1.07 -27.64 38.46
CA PRO A 249 2.04 -27.28 39.48
C PRO A 249 3.48 -27.43 38.95
N ASN A 250 4.35 -26.42 39.15
CA ASN A 250 5.73 -26.36 38.64
C ASN A 250 5.89 -26.24 37.10
N SER A 251 4.96 -25.57 36.42
CA SER A 251 5.06 -25.28 34.97
C SER A 251 6.30 -24.43 34.60
N ARG A 252 6.86 -24.67 33.41
CA ARG A 252 8.13 -24.06 32.96
C ARG A 252 7.98 -22.55 32.78
N ILE A 253 9.04 -21.79 33.08
CA ILE A 253 9.12 -20.32 32.92
C ILE A 253 8.64 -19.87 31.52
N SER A 254 8.90 -20.67 30.49
CA SER A 254 8.46 -20.43 29.11
C SER A 254 6.93 -20.33 28.94
N GLU A 255 6.14 -21.03 29.75
CA GLU A 255 4.68 -21.06 29.64
C GLU A 255 4.04 -19.81 30.27
N TYR A 256 4.61 -19.30 31.37
CA TYR A 256 4.21 -18.00 31.95
C TYR A 256 4.57 -16.82 31.02
N VAL A 257 5.71 -16.90 30.33
CA VAL A 257 6.12 -15.91 29.34
C VAL A 257 5.14 -15.88 28.15
N GLN A 258 4.69 -17.06 27.68
CA GLN A 258 3.66 -17.15 26.64
C GLN A 258 2.33 -16.56 27.08
N LEU A 259 1.94 -16.76 28.34
CA LEU A 259 0.72 -16.17 28.89
C LEU A 259 0.80 -14.64 28.92
N ILE A 260 1.95 -14.08 29.33
CA ILE A 260 2.20 -12.63 29.32
C ILE A 260 2.17 -12.05 27.90
N GLN A 261 2.71 -12.79 26.93
CA GLN A 261 2.64 -12.40 25.51
C GLN A 261 1.20 -12.43 24.97
N ALA A 262 0.35 -13.32 25.50
CA ALA A 262 -1.03 -13.53 25.08
C ALA A 262 -2.06 -12.66 25.82
N LEU A 263 -1.65 -11.88 26.83
CA LEU A 263 -2.51 -10.91 27.52
C LEU A 263 -2.88 -9.76 26.56
N PRO A 264 -4.14 -9.27 26.59
CA PRO A 264 -4.57 -8.12 25.80
C PRO A 264 -3.78 -6.86 26.19
N GLU A 265 -3.58 -5.95 25.22
CA GLU A 265 -2.74 -4.75 25.37
C GLU A 265 -3.45 -3.64 26.17
N GLU A 266 -3.77 -3.93 27.43
CA GLU A 266 -4.32 -2.94 28.35
C GLU A 266 -3.22 -2.18 29.09
N LYS A 267 -3.59 -1.04 29.71
CA LYS A 267 -2.70 -0.19 30.52
C LYS A 267 -2.32 -0.86 31.86
N ALA A 268 -1.94 -2.12 31.82
CA ALA A 268 -1.57 -2.85 33.02
C ALA A 268 -0.17 -2.40 33.46
N ARG A 269 -0.07 -1.91 34.70
CA ARG A 269 1.23 -1.69 35.36
C ARG A 269 1.90 -3.04 35.59
N LEU A 270 3.23 -3.07 35.73
CA LEU A 270 3.99 -4.31 35.91
C LEU A 270 3.37 -5.27 36.95
N GLY A 271 2.91 -4.74 38.10
CA GLY A 271 2.23 -5.54 39.12
C GLY A 271 0.89 -6.12 38.68
N GLU A 272 0.12 -5.38 37.89
CA GLU A 272 -1.18 -5.81 37.35
C GLU A 272 -0.98 -6.90 36.28
N ILE A 273 0.04 -6.79 35.42
CA ILE A 273 0.42 -7.83 34.44
C ILE A 273 0.77 -9.14 35.17
N LEU A 274 1.54 -9.04 36.27
CA LEU A 274 1.97 -10.19 37.06
C LEU A 274 0.82 -10.86 37.83
N VAL A 275 -0.20 -10.10 38.23
CA VAL A 275 -1.43 -10.61 38.85
C VAL A 275 -2.34 -11.25 37.79
N GLN A 276 -2.49 -10.62 36.63
CA GLN A 276 -3.30 -11.12 35.52
C GLN A 276 -2.76 -12.43 34.94
N CYS A 277 -1.44 -12.64 34.94
CA CYS A 277 -0.85 -13.91 34.52
C CYS A 277 -0.77 -14.97 35.64
N GLY A 278 -1.34 -14.68 36.82
CA GLY A 278 -1.37 -15.59 37.95
C GLY A 278 -0.01 -15.88 38.60
N SER A 279 1.03 -15.11 38.24
CA SER A 279 2.38 -15.26 38.81
C SER A 279 2.52 -14.61 40.18
N VAL A 280 1.60 -13.70 40.54
CA VAL A 280 1.51 -13.00 41.83
C VAL A 280 0.05 -12.92 42.24
N THR A 281 -0.26 -13.08 43.52
CA THR A 281 -1.61 -12.81 44.04
C THR A 281 -1.80 -11.31 44.35
N ALA A 282 -3.04 -10.80 44.29
CA ALA A 282 -3.32 -9.41 44.69
C ALA A 282 -2.79 -9.07 46.10
N HIS A 283 -2.84 -10.04 47.02
CA HIS A 283 -2.33 -9.89 48.38
C HIS A 283 -0.79 -9.78 48.45
N GLU A 284 -0.07 -10.54 47.63
CA GLU A 284 1.40 -10.45 47.53
C GLU A 284 1.84 -9.14 46.86
N LEU A 285 1.08 -8.66 45.86
CA LEU A 285 1.31 -7.36 45.25
C LEU A 285 1.08 -6.22 46.25
N ASP A 286 0.01 -6.28 47.04
CA ASP A 286 -0.27 -5.28 48.09
C ASP A 286 0.80 -5.29 49.18
N ALA A 287 1.30 -6.47 49.57
CA ALA A 287 2.42 -6.58 50.51
C ALA A 287 3.71 -5.97 49.94
N ALA A 288 3.99 -6.18 48.65
CA ALA A 288 5.13 -5.58 47.96
C ALA A 288 5.00 -4.05 47.81
N LEU A 289 3.79 -3.54 47.52
CA LEU A 289 3.48 -2.11 47.47
C LEU A 289 3.64 -1.43 48.84
N ASN A 290 3.17 -2.08 49.90
CA ASN A 290 3.34 -1.60 51.27
C ASN A 290 4.83 -1.55 51.66
N ALA A 291 5.58 -2.61 51.38
CA ALA A 291 7.04 -2.64 51.61
C ALA A 291 7.78 -1.57 50.79
N GLN A 292 7.36 -1.31 49.54
CA GLN A 292 7.89 -0.24 48.71
C GLN A 292 7.59 1.15 49.32
N SER A 293 6.37 1.35 49.85
CA SER A 293 5.96 2.60 50.48
C SER A 293 6.69 2.86 51.81
N GLU A 294 6.95 1.82 52.61
CA GLU A 294 7.72 1.90 53.85
C GLU A 294 9.21 2.20 53.58
N ALA A 295 9.77 1.59 52.52
CA ALA A 295 11.12 1.93 52.06
C ALA A 295 11.21 3.36 51.52
N ALA A 296 10.16 3.86 50.86
CA ALA A 296 10.08 5.23 50.33
C ALA A 296 9.95 6.29 51.45
N LEU A 297 9.30 5.96 52.57
CA LEU A 297 9.16 6.85 53.74
C LEU A 297 10.50 7.18 54.43
N GLY A 298 11.52 6.32 54.30
CA GLY A 298 12.87 6.56 54.82
C GLY A 298 13.81 7.30 53.87
N SER A 299 13.61 7.20 52.55
CA SER A 299 14.35 7.92 51.50
C SER A 299 13.63 7.79 50.13
N PRO A 300 12.97 8.84 49.62
CA PRO A 300 12.14 8.74 48.42
C PRO A 300 12.90 8.38 47.13
N ASP A 301 14.21 8.69 47.05
CA ASP A 301 15.06 8.39 45.88
C ASP A 301 15.66 6.97 45.88
N LYS A 302 15.42 6.16 46.92
CA LYS A 302 16.01 4.82 47.09
C LYS A 302 14.99 3.69 47.21
N ALA A 303 13.72 3.94 46.92
CA ALA A 303 12.72 2.88 46.89
C ALA A 303 13.06 1.88 45.77
N PRO A 304 13.32 0.59 46.09
CA PRO A 304 13.61 -0.40 45.06
C PRO A 304 12.42 -0.59 44.11
N PRO A 305 12.67 -0.88 42.82
CA PRO A 305 11.60 -1.18 41.87
C PRO A 305 10.71 -2.32 42.35
N ILE A 306 9.41 -2.28 42.05
CA ILE A 306 8.47 -3.29 42.56
C ILE A 306 8.81 -4.71 42.08
N GLY A 307 9.37 -4.82 40.87
CA GLY A 307 9.88 -6.08 40.33
C GLY A 307 11.04 -6.67 41.14
N THR A 308 11.91 -5.84 41.75
CA THR A 308 13.01 -6.35 42.59
C THR A 308 12.49 -6.78 43.96
N ILE A 309 11.49 -6.08 44.51
CA ILE A 309 10.85 -6.43 45.79
C ILE A 309 10.11 -7.78 45.66
N LEU A 310 9.37 -7.98 44.57
CA LEU A 310 8.65 -9.23 44.30
C LEU A 310 9.59 -10.43 44.10
N VAL A 311 10.78 -10.20 43.55
CA VAL A 311 11.84 -11.23 43.42
C VAL A 311 12.52 -11.51 44.77
N GLU A 312 12.83 -10.48 45.56
CA GLU A 312 13.45 -10.61 46.89
C GLU A 312 12.53 -11.32 47.89
N GLN A 313 11.23 -11.06 47.81
CA GLN A 313 10.20 -11.75 48.61
C GLN A 313 9.89 -13.16 48.10
N ARG A 314 10.56 -13.62 47.04
CA ARG A 314 10.35 -14.91 46.36
C ARG A 314 8.93 -15.13 45.83
N ALA A 315 8.18 -14.06 45.60
CA ALA A 315 6.84 -14.13 45.01
C ALA A 315 6.90 -14.38 43.49
N VAL A 316 7.95 -13.89 42.80
CA VAL A 316 8.12 -14.04 41.34
C VAL A 316 9.56 -14.32 40.97
N GLN A 317 9.78 -15.09 39.90
CA GLN A 317 11.10 -15.28 39.32
C GLN A 317 11.53 -14.12 38.38
N PRO A 318 12.83 -13.80 38.31
CA PRO A 318 13.34 -12.68 37.49
C PRO A 318 12.91 -12.70 36.02
N GLY A 319 12.87 -13.88 35.39
CA GLY A 319 12.53 -14.01 33.96
C GLY A 319 11.07 -13.67 33.62
N VAL A 320 10.14 -13.82 34.57
CA VAL A 320 8.73 -13.46 34.39
C VAL A 320 8.54 -11.94 34.51
N VAL A 321 9.29 -11.31 35.42
CA VAL A 321 9.35 -9.85 35.57
C VAL A 321 9.94 -9.20 34.32
N GLU A 322 10.98 -9.80 33.72
CA GLU A 322 11.59 -9.32 32.48
C GLU A 322 10.63 -9.40 31.28
N ALA A 323 9.89 -10.51 31.14
CA ALA A 323 8.87 -10.64 30.09
C ALA A 323 7.73 -9.60 30.25
N ALA A 324 7.28 -9.35 31.47
CA ALA A 324 6.26 -8.34 31.76
C ALA A 324 6.77 -6.91 31.50
N LEU A 325 8.06 -6.62 31.77
CA LEU A 325 8.71 -5.35 31.43
C LEU A 325 8.80 -5.12 29.92
N VAL A 326 9.15 -6.16 29.13
CA VAL A 326 9.20 -6.07 27.66
C VAL A 326 7.83 -5.76 27.09
N LYS A 327 6.77 -6.44 27.56
CA LYS A 327 5.39 -6.19 27.12
C LYS A 327 4.93 -4.78 27.50
N GLN A 328 5.23 -4.32 28.71
CA GLN A 328 4.91 -2.94 29.14
C GLN A 328 5.58 -1.88 28.24
N LYS A 329 6.84 -2.10 27.85
CA LYS A 329 7.57 -1.19 26.97
C LYS A 329 7.00 -1.18 25.55
N GLN A 330 6.66 -2.34 24.99
CA GLN A 330 6.01 -2.47 23.68
C GLN A 330 4.68 -1.72 23.62
N VAL A 331 3.83 -1.85 24.65
CA VAL A 331 2.55 -1.12 24.73
C VAL A 331 2.78 0.40 24.82
N SER A 332 3.84 0.84 25.49
CA SER A 332 4.19 2.27 25.56
C SER A 332 4.74 2.82 24.24
N ASP A 333 5.54 2.04 23.52
CA ASP A 333 6.15 2.43 22.24
C ASP A 333 5.10 2.45 21.12
N SER A 334 4.23 1.43 21.05
CA SER A 334 3.09 1.38 20.12
C SER A 334 2.17 2.60 20.29
N LYS A 335 1.87 2.98 21.53
CA LYS A 335 1.04 4.16 21.82
C LYS A 335 1.74 5.49 21.54
N ALA A 336 3.05 5.57 21.73
CA ALA A 336 3.83 6.74 21.33
C ALA A 336 3.83 6.91 19.81
N GLN A 337 3.72 5.80 19.07
CA GLN A 337 3.62 5.77 17.61
C GLN A 337 2.20 6.08 17.12
N GLU A 338 1.16 5.52 17.75
CA GLU A 338 -0.25 5.89 17.47
C GLU A 338 -0.53 7.36 17.74
N ASN A 339 0.01 7.93 18.82
CA ASN A 339 -0.13 9.37 19.10
C ASN A 339 0.62 10.27 18.09
N ARG A 340 1.48 9.71 17.23
CA ARG A 340 2.24 10.46 16.21
C ARG A 340 1.58 10.47 14.83
N SER A 341 0.63 9.57 14.56
CA SER A 341 -0.02 9.44 13.25
C SER A 341 -1.52 9.68 13.35
N ILE A 342 -2.05 10.61 12.54
CA ILE A 342 -3.49 10.89 12.45
C ILE A 342 -3.98 10.38 11.10
N ARG A 343 -4.96 9.47 11.12
CA ARG A 343 -5.65 9.03 9.91
C ARG A 343 -6.65 10.09 9.47
N VAL A 344 -6.49 10.60 8.27
CA VAL A 344 -7.36 11.64 7.70
C VAL A 344 -8.07 11.07 6.47
N ASP A 345 -9.36 11.37 6.33
CA ASP A 345 -10.15 11.02 5.16
C ASP A 345 -9.63 11.75 3.91
N ALA A 346 -9.54 11.05 2.78
CA ALA A 346 -9.06 11.59 1.51
C ALA A 346 -9.92 12.78 1.03
N ASP A 347 -11.23 12.74 1.25
CA ASP A 347 -12.15 13.81 0.83
C ASP A 347 -11.85 15.13 1.56
N LYS A 348 -11.35 15.06 2.80
CA LYS A 348 -10.96 16.26 3.57
C LYS A 348 -9.70 16.91 3.01
N LEU A 349 -8.71 16.10 2.59
CA LEU A 349 -7.53 16.62 1.92
C LEU A 349 -7.89 17.24 0.57
N ASP A 350 -8.77 16.60 -0.20
CA ASP A 350 -9.23 17.14 -1.48
C ASP A 350 -9.97 18.47 -1.30
N HIS A 351 -10.80 18.61 -0.26
CA HIS A 351 -11.42 19.88 0.08
C HIS A 351 -10.38 20.97 0.45
N LEU A 352 -9.37 20.62 1.24
CA LEU A 352 -8.29 21.53 1.63
C LEU A 352 -7.50 22.02 0.40
N ILE A 353 -7.21 21.14 -0.56
CA ILE A 353 -6.56 21.52 -1.83
C ILE A 353 -7.45 22.45 -2.66
N ASN A 354 -8.77 22.21 -2.70
CA ASN A 354 -9.70 23.12 -3.37
C ASN A 354 -9.72 24.51 -2.72
N LEU A 355 -9.73 24.59 -1.39
CA LEU A 355 -9.67 25.85 -0.64
C LEU A 355 -8.35 26.60 -0.89
N ILE A 356 -7.22 25.89 -0.91
CA ILE A 356 -5.92 26.48 -1.28
C ILE A 356 -5.97 26.99 -2.71
N GLY A 357 -6.60 26.24 -3.63
CA GLY A 357 -6.80 26.70 -5.00
C GLY A 357 -7.61 28.00 -5.07
N GLU A 358 -8.69 28.12 -4.30
CA GLU A 358 -9.47 29.35 -4.18
C GLU A 358 -8.66 30.49 -3.55
N LEU A 359 -7.81 30.18 -2.57
CA LEU A 359 -6.92 31.14 -1.93
C LEU A 359 -5.85 31.67 -2.90
N ILE A 360 -5.29 30.81 -3.76
CA ILE A 360 -4.37 31.22 -4.84
C ILE A 360 -5.09 32.20 -5.79
N ILE A 361 -6.33 31.89 -6.18
CA ILE A 361 -7.14 32.76 -7.05
C ILE A 361 -7.41 34.12 -6.37
N ALA A 362 -7.82 34.12 -5.10
CA ALA A 362 -8.08 35.33 -4.32
C ALA A 362 -6.81 36.17 -4.09
N GLY A 363 -5.68 35.52 -3.83
CA GLY A 363 -4.37 36.14 -3.69
C GLY A 363 -3.91 36.80 -4.99
N ALA A 364 -4.07 36.11 -6.13
CA ALA A 364 -3.78 36.66 -7.45
C ALA A 364 -4.66 37.88 -7.77
N SER A 365 -5.96 37.82 -7.43
CA SER A 365 -6.88 38.96 -7.54
C SER A 365 -6.39 40.18 -6.77
N THR A 366 -5.98 39.95 -5.51
CA THR A 366 -5.52 41.00 -4.62
C THR A 366 -4.22 41.60 -5.14
N ASN A 367 -3.31 40.78 -5.69
CA ASN A 367 -2.07 41.24 -6.30
C ASN A 367 -2.34 42.13 -7.52
N LEU A 368 -3.31 41.76 -8.37
CA LEU A 368 -3.73 42.60 -9.50
C LEU A 368 -4.30 43.95 -9.04
N ILE A 369 -5.13 43.97 -8.00
CA ILE A 369 -5.70 45.21 -7.44
C ILE A 369 -4.59 46.06 -6.82
N ALA A 370 -3.66 45.45 -6.08
CA ALA A 370 -2.51 46.12 -5.48
C ALA A 370 -1.60 46.77 -6.53
N ARG A 371 -1.33 46.06 -7.64
CA ARG A 371 -0.61 46.59 -8.79
C ARG A 371 -1.35 47.75 -9.44
N ARG A 372 -2.66 47.66 -9.62
CA ARG A 372 -3.48 48.76 -10.18
C ARG A 372 -3.52 49.98 -9.27
N ALA A 373 -3.57 49.78 -7.96
CA ALA A 373 -3.58 50.84 -6.97
C ALA A 373 -2.23 51.60 -6.89
N GLN A 374 -1.13 50.98 -7.32
CA GLN A 374 0.23 51.56 -7.30
C GLN A 374 0.68 52.01 -5.90
N ILE A 375 0.20 51.32 -4.85
CA ILE A 375 0.58 51.57 -3.45
C ILE A 375 1.68 50.59 -3.06
N ALA A 376 2.89 51.10 -2.77
CA ALA A 376 4.06 50.26 -2.48
C ALA A 376 3.86 49.34 -1.26
N GLU A 377 3.33 49.86 -0.16
CA GLU A 377 3.04 49.09 1.06
C GLU A 377 2.06 47.94 0.81
N LEU A 378 1.06 48.17 -0.05
CA LEU A 378 0.09 47.15 -0.44
C LEU A 378 0.75 46.08 -1.33
N GLN A 379 1.61 46.46 -2.27
CA GLN A 379 2.35 45.51 -3.11
C GLN A 379 3.28 44.63 -2.27
N GLU A 380 3.97 45.21 -1.29
CA GLU A 380 4.82 44.46 -0.35
C GLU A 380 4.00 43.48 0.48
N ALA A 381 2.90 43.94 1.09
CA ALA A 381 2.00 43.07 1.86
C ALA A 381 1.42 41.93 1.02
N THR A 382 1.06 42.21 -0.25
CA THR A 382 0.51 41.18 -1.14
C THR A 382 1.57 40.20 -1.64
N SER A 383 2.82 40.65 -1.78
CA SER A 383 3.96 39.78 -2.07
C SER A 383 4.19 38.79 -0.94
N THR A 384 4.20 39.26 0.32
CA THR A 384 4.33 38.40 1.50
C THR A 384 3.18 37.39 1.60
N LEU A 385 1.95 37.84 1.33
CA LEU A 385 0.78 36.94 1.27
C LEU A 385 0.97 35.87 0.19
N SER A 386 1.48 36.22 -0.99
CA SER A 386 1.72 35.26 -2.07
C SER A 386 2.73 34.18 -1.65
N SER A 387 3.84 34.56 -1.02
CA SER A 387 4.83 33.59 -0.51
C SER A 387 4.27 32.67 0.59
N LEU A 388 3.45 33.20 1.51
CA LEU A 388 2.80 32.36 2.54
C LEU A 388 1.79 31.38 1.93
N VAL A 389 1.06 31.81 0.90
CA VAL A 389 0.13 30.92 0.17
C VAL A 389 0.89 29.81 -0.55
N GLU A 390 2.07 30.10 -1.12
CA GLU A 390 2.95 29.08 -1.70
C GLU A 390 3.44 28.08 -0.65
N GLU A 391 3.87 28.55 0.54
CA GLU A 391 4.33 27.67 1.63
C GLU A 391 3.20 26.76 2.16
N VAL A 392 2.00 27.31 2.32
CA VAL A 392 0.80 26.53 2.71
C VAL A 392 0.43 25.51 1.64
N ARG A 393 0.53 25.88 0.36
CA ARG A 393 0.30 24.97 -0.77
C ARG A 393 1.29 23.82 -0.74
N ASP A 394 2.58 24.10 -0.62
CA ASP A 394 3.62 23.08 -0.68
C ASP A 394 3.51 22.13 0.53
N SER A 395 3.18 22.65 1.71
CA SER A 395 2.87 21.86 2.90
C SER A 395 1.63 20.97 2.72
N ALA A 396 0.57 21.50 2.10
CA ALA A 396 -0.64 20.73 1.82
C ALA A 396 -0.43 19.61 0.80
N LEU A 397 0.43 19.83 -0.19
CA LEU A 397 0.82 18.80 -1.15
C LEU A 397 1.58 17.66 -0.46
N GLN A 398 2.51 17.96 0.46
CA GLN A 398 3.22 16.95 1.24
C GLN A 398 2.28 16.04 2.05
N LEU A 399 1.18 16.60 2.59
CA LEU A 399 0.18 15.80 3.32
C LEU A 399 -0.54 14.76 2.45
N ARG A 400 -0.59 14.97 1.12
CA ARG A 400 -1.24 14.07 0.15
C ARG A 400 -0.28 13.03 -0.45
N MET A 401 1.02 13.24 -0.28
CA MET A 401 2.03 12.36 -0.84
C MET A 401 2.03 11.00 -0.13
N VAL A 402 2.21 9.96 -0.93
CA VAL A 402 2.36 8.58 -0.48
C VAL A 402 3.62 8.01 -1.13
N LYS A 403 4.37 7.18 -0.39
CA LYS A 403 5.54 6.49 -0.93
C LYS A 403 5.13 5.52 -2.03
N ILE A 404 5.87 5.53 -3.15
CA ILE A 404 5.61 4.61 -4.26
C ILE A 404 5.98 3.15 -3.94
N GLY A 405 6.80 2.91 -2.92
CA GLY A 405 7.31 1.59 -2.53
C GLY A 405 6.26 0.48 -2.43
N ALA A 406 5.08 0.76 -1.87
CA ALA A 406 3.99 -0.24 -1.80
C ALA A 406 3.56 -0.74 -3.18
N THR A 407 3.57 0.13 -4.19
CA THR A 407 3.27 -0.26 -5.58
C THR A 407 4.40 -1.10 -6.20
N PHE A 408 5.65 -0.86 -5.81
CA PHE A 408 6.79 -1.65 -6.28
C PHE A 408 6.83 -3.07 -5.72
N ASN A 409 6.34 -3.28 -4.49
CA ASN A 409 6.19 -4.63 -3.93
C ASN A 409 5.24 -5.49 -4.78
N ARG A 410 4.13 -4.90 -5.24
CA ARG A 410 3.22 -5.58 -6.17
C ARG A 410 3.89 -5.99 -7.48
N PHE A 411 4.86 -5.20 -7.97
CA PHE A 411 5.60 -5.56 -9.19
C PHE A 411 6.60 -6.69 -8.98
N GLN A 412 7.21 -6.82 -7.80
CA GLN A 412 8.06 -7.98 -7.48
C GLN A 412 7.28 -9.29 -7.68
N ARG A 413 6.04 -9.32 -7.20
CA ARG A 413 5.14 -10.46 -7.42
C ARG A 413 4.82 -10.71 -8.88
N VAL A 414 4.43 -9.67 -9.62
CA VAL A 414 4.12 -9.80 -11.06
C VAL A 414 5.33 -10.32 -11.83
N VAL A 415 6.54 -9.83 -11.51
CA VAL A 415 7.78 -10.31 -12.13
C VAL A 415 7.96 -11.80 -11.84
N HIS A 416 7.84 -12.22 -10.59
CA HIS A 416 7.99 -13.61 -10.18
C HIS A 416 7.00 -14.56 -10.90
N ASP A 417 5.71 -14.19 -10.95
CA ASP A 417 4.66 -15.02 -11.56
C ASP A 417 4.85 -15.13 -13.09
N VAL A 418 5.16 -14.02 -13.77
CA VAL A 418 5.40 -14.01 -15.22
C VAL A 418 6.71 -14.74 -15.57
N SER A 419 7.74 -14.61 -14.73
CA SER A 419 9.02 -15.33 -14.90
C SER A 419 8.79 -16.84 -14.97
N ARG A 420 7.91 -17.37 -14.12
CA ARG A 420 7.51 -18.77 -14.07
C ARG A 420 6.68 -19.21 -15.27
N GLU A 421 5.71 -18.39 -15.68
CA GLU A 421 4.86 -18.69 -16.82
C GLU A 421 5.67 -18.83 -18.12
N ILE A 422 6.69 -17.99 -18.29
CA ILE A 422 7.54 -17.95 -19.49
C ILE A 422 8.77 -18.85 -19.36
N GLY A 423 9.13 -19.26 -18.15
CA GLY A 423 10.27 -20.13 -17.87
C GLY A 423 11.62 -19.42 -18.00
N LYS A 424 11.68 -18.11 -17.73
CA LYS A 424 12.92 -17.32 -17.67
C LYS A 424 13.29 -17.09 -16.19
N ASP A 425 14.57 -16.98 -15.85
CA ASP A 425 15.02 -16.56 -14.51
C ASP A 425 15.30 -15.05 -14.52
N ILE A 426 14.53 -14.28 -13.76
CA ILE A 426 14.55 -12.81 -13.77
C ILE A 426 14.60 -12.29 -12.34
N GLY A 427 15.52 -11.37 -12.07
CA GLY A 427 15.58 -10.59 -10.83
C GLY A 427 15.02 -9.18 -11.01
N LEU A 428 14.24 -8.71 -10.04
CA LEU A 428 13.81 -7.31 -9.95
C LEU A 428 14.71 -6.53 -8.99
N VAL A 429 15.26 -5.42 -9.44
CA VAL A 429 15.99 -4.46 -8.60
C VAL A 429 15.16 -3.19 -8.48
N VAL A 430 14.73 -2.86 -7.27
CA VAL A 430 13.97 -1.65 -6.99
C VAL A 430 14.89 -0.62 -6.34
N SER A 431 14.86 0.62 -6.83
CA SER A 431 15.55 1.76 -6.23
C SER A 431 14.63 2.97 -6.14
N GLY A 432 14.73 3.73 -5.06
CA GLY A 432 13.89 4.92 -4.86
C GLY A 432 12.46 4.61 -4.40
N GLU A 433 12.27 3.54 -3.61
CA GLU A 433 10.98 3.17 -3.00
C GLU A 433 10.40 4.24 -2.07
N ASP A 434 11.28 5.07 -1.48
CA ASP A 434 10.93 6.22 -0.64
C ASP A 434 10.45 7.45 -1.42
N THR A 435 10.42 7.39 -2.75
CA THR A 435 9.95 8.50 -3.58
C THR A 435 8.47 8.78 -3.31
N GLU A 436 8.16 10.03 -3.01
CA GLU A 436 6.84 10.51 -2.63
C GLU A 436 6.05 10.95 -3.86
N LEU A 437 4.85 10.39 -4.05
CA LEU A 437 3.98 10.69 -5.19
C LEU A 437 2.52 10.86 -4.72
N ASP A 438 1.75 11.68 -5.42
CA ASP A 438 0.33 11.86 -5.12
C ASP A 438 -0.43 10.54 -5.20
N LYS A 439 -1.25 10.24 -4.18
CA LYS A 439 -2.02 8.98 -4.10
C LYS A 439 -2.83 8.67 -5.37
N THR A 440 -3.47 9.68 -5.97
CA THR A 440 -4.28 9.47 -7.18
C THR A 440 -3.43 9.16 -8.41
N VAL A 441 -2.19 9.67 -8.43
CA VAL A 441 -1.21 9.33 -9.48
C VAL A 441 -0.70 7.90 -9.25
N VAL A 442 -0.38 7.51 -8.01
CA VAL A 442 0.06 6.15 -7.65
C VAL A 442 -0.96 5.10 -8.12
N GLU A 443 -2.25 5.30 -7.84
CA GLU A 443 -3.32 4.37 -8.24
C GLU A 443 -3.45 4.24 -9.77
N LYS A 444 -3.31 5.36 -10.51
CA LYS A 444 -3.47 5.38 -11.97
C LYS A 444 -2.23 4.94 -12.73
N ILE A 445 -1.03 5.11 -12.17
CA ILE A 445 0.23 4.76 -12.82
C ILE A 445 0.59 3.28 -12.66
N ALA A 446 -0.01 2.60 -11.67
CA ALA A 446 0.23 1.18 -11.42
C ALA A 446 -0.03 0.30 -12.66
N ASP A 447 -1.14 0.52 -13.37
CA ASP A 447 -1.50 -0.24 -14.57
C ASP A 447 -0.50 -0.02 -15.74
N PRO A 448 -0.17 1.22 -16.15
CA PRO A 448 0.89 1.50 -17.12
C PRO A 448 2.25 0.86 -16.79
N LEU A 449 2.69 0.95 -15.53
CA LEU A 449 3.98 0.40 -15.10
C LEU A 449 3.98 -1.13 -15.13
N THR A 450 2.89 -1.77 -14.70
CA THR A 450 2.72 -3.23 -14.81
C THR A 450 2.93 -3.69 -16.26
N HIS A 451 2.37 -2.94 -17.21
CA HIS A 451 2.50 -3.25 -18.62
C HIS A 451 3.93 -3.06 -19.14
N LEU A 452 4.62 -1.99 -18.73
CA LEU A 452 6.02 -1.76 -19.10
C LEU A 452 6.94 -2.87 -18.55
N VAL A 453 6.76 -3.26 -17.29
CA VAL A 453 7.50 -4.36 -16.65
C VAL A 453 7.24 -5.69 -17.36
N ARG A 454 5.99 -5.98 -17.73
CA ARG A 454 5.67 -7.18 -18.51
C ARG A 454 6.34 -7.18 -19.87
N ASN A 455 6.33 -6.06 -20.60
CA ASN A 455 7.00 -5.98 -21.90
C ASN A 455 8.52 -6.18 -21.79
N ALA A 456 9.13 -5.67 -20.73
CA ALA A 456 10.54 -5.94 -20.43
C ALA A 456 10.80 -7.44 -20.23
N ILE A 457 9.92 -8.17 -19.53
CA ILE A 457 10.05 -9.61 -19.29
C ILE A 457 9.78 -10.45 -20.55
N ASP A 458 8.68 -10.18 -21.24
CA ASP A 458 8.18 -10.99 -22.36
C ASP A 458 9.09 -10.84 -23.59
N HIS A 459 9.38 -9.59 -23.94
CA HIS A 459 10.06 -9.22 -25.19
C HIS A 459 11.49 -8.70 -24.97
N GLY A 460 11.76 -8.04 -23.85
CA GLY A 460 13.10 -7.50 -23.54
C GLY A 460 14.09 -8.61 -23.18
N ILE A 461 13.80 -9.37 -22.13
CA ILE A 461 14.69 -10.41 -21.60
C ILE A 461 14.71 -11.64 -22.51
N GLU A 462 15.91 -12.01 -22.95
CA GLU A 462 16.14 -13.16 -23.82
C GLU A 462 16.22 -14.47 -23.01
N PRO A 463 15.98 -15.65 -23.63
CA PRO A 463 16.19 -16.93 -22.98
C PRO A 463 17.64 -17.14 -22.50
N ALA A 464 17.84 -17.93 -21.44
CA ALA A 464 19.14 -18.16 -20.82
C ALA A 464 20.23 -18.63 -21.80
N ASP A 465 19.87 -19.47 -22.78
CA ASP A 465 20.79 -19.96 -23.82
C ASP A 465 21.34 -18.82 -24.69
N VAL A 466 20.46 -17.89 -25.08
CA VAL A 466 20.82 -16.72 -25.90
C VAL A 466 21.65 -15.73 -25.08
N ARG A 467 21.32 -15.55 -23.80
CA ARG A 467 22.08 -14.68 -22.88
C ARG A 467 23.51 -15.17 -22.69
N THR A 468 23.67 -16.47 -22.46
CA THR A 468 24.99 -17.10 -22.30
C THR A 468 25.83 -17.00 -23.57
N ALA A 469 25.20 -17.20 -24.75
CA ALA A 469 25.86 -17.03 -26.04
C ALA A 469 26.33 -15.59 -26.29
N ARG A 470 25.67 -14.59 -25.70
CA ARG A 470 26.03 -13.17 -25.77
C ARG A 470 26.92 -12.69 -24.61
N GLY A 471 27.36 -13.60 -23.74
CA GLY A 471 28.22 -13.28 -22.60
C GLY A 471 27.52 -12.54 -21.46
N LYS A 472 26.19 -12.59 -21.39
CA LYS A 472 25.38 -11.99 -20.32
C LYS A 472 25.12 -13.00 -19.19
N PRO A 473 24.84 -12.52 -17.96
CA PRO A 473 24.39 -13.39 -16.87
C PRO A 473 23.14 -14.19 -17.26
N ALA A 474 23.06 -15.45 -16.85
CA ALA A 474 21.91 -16.31 -17.14
C ALA A 474 20.60 -15.76 -16.57
N LYS A 475 20.67 -15.15 -15.38
CA LYS A 475 19.57 -14.41 -14.75
C LYS A 475 19.42 -13.03 -15.41
N GLY A 476 18.23 -12.74 -15.92
CA GLY A 476 17.86 -11.42 -16.43
C GLY A 476 17.63 -10.42 -15.31
N THR A 477 17.89 -9.14 -15.55
CA THR A 477 17.66 -8.08 -14.55
C THR A 477 16.71 -7.04 -15.11
N VAL A 478 15.63 -6.79 -14.37
CA VAL A 478 14.74 -5.65 -14.58
C VAL A 478 14.92 -4.69 -13.41
N LYS A 479 15.17 -3.42 -13.69
CA LYS A 479 15.37 -2.36 -12.71
C LYS A 479 14.23 -1.36 -12.76
N LEU A 480 13.61 -1.11 -11.61
CA LEU A 480 12.64 -0.04 -11.39
C LEU A 480 13.31 1.05 -10.55
N ASN A 481 13.33 2.27 -11.05
CA ASN A 481 13.91 3.41 -10.35
C ASN A 481 12.90 4.55 -10.29
N ALA A 482 12.76 5.21 -9.15
CA ALA A 482 12.00 6.46 -9.03
C ALA A 482 12.84 7.53 -8.34
N TYR A 483 12.79 8.76 -8.85
CA TYR A 483 13.47 9.91 -8.24
C TYR A 483 12.81 11.23 -8.64
N HIS A 484 13.07 12.28 -7.84
CA HIS A 484 12.62 13.64 -8.12
C HIS A 484 13.63 14.35 -9.02
N ASP A 485 13.17 14.93 -10.13
CA ASP A 485 13.97 15.77 -11.02
C ASP A 485 13.19 17.02 -11.43
N SER A 486 13.70 18.20 -11.06
CA SER A 486 13.26 19.50 -11.57
C SER A 486 11.73 19.72 -11.49
N GLY A 487 11.12 19.45 -10.33
CA GLY A 487 9.67 19.62 -10.13
C GLY A 487 8.80 18.52 -10.76
N SER A 488 9.41 17.47 -11.28
CA SER A 488 8.76 16.26 -11.78
C SER A 488 9.27 15.03 -11.06
N ILE A 489 8.50 13.95 -11.11
CA ILE A 489 8.92 12.63 -10.67
C ILE A 489 9.23 11.82 -11.92
N VAL A 490 10.42 11.24 -11.95
CA VAL A 490 10.90 10.39 -13.04
C VAL A 490 10.88 8.95 -12.55
N ILE A 491 10.14 8.11 -13.26
CA ILE A 491 10.07 6.66 -13.03
C ILE A 491 10.72 5.98 -14.22
N GLU A 492 11.76 5.20 -13.99
CA GLU A 492 12.50 4.47 -15.01
C GLU A 492 12.25 2.97 -14.86
N VAL A 493 11.90 2.33 -15.98
CA VAL A 493 11.84 0.88 -16.12
C VAL A 493 12.95 0.48 -17.09
N SER A 494 13.98 -0.20 -16.58
CA SER A 494 15.15 -0.61 -17.36
C SER A 494 15.28 -2.13 -17.36
N ASP A 495 15.69 -2.71 -18.49
CA ASP A 495 16.00 -4.13 -18.64
C ASP A 495 17.38 -4.33 -19.25
N ASP A 496 18.03 -5.45 -18.93
CA ASP A 496 19.31 -5.86 -19.51
C ASP A 496 19.16 -6.80 -20.72
N GLY A 497 18.05 -6.66 -21.44
CA GLY A 497 17.59 -7.55 -22.50
C GLY A 497 18.29 -7.41 -23.84
N GLY A 498 17.63 -7.89 -24.90
CA GLY A 498 18.14 -7.84 -26.27
C GLY A 498 18.13 -6.45 -26.90
N GLY A 499 17.43 -5.49 -26.29
CA GLY A 499 17.18 -4.16 -26.85
C GLY A 499 16.20 -4.19 -28.03
N LEU A 500 15.78 -3.00 -28.47
CA LEU A 500 14.86 -2.81 -29.58
C LEU A 500 15.61 -2.78 -30.91
N LYS A 501 15.19 -3.63 -31.85
CA LYS A 501 15.80 -3.71 -33.20
C LYS A 501 15.33 -2.56 -34.07
N ARG A 502 16.18 -1.54 -34.23
CA ARG A 502 15.93 -0.36 -35.07
C ARG A 502 15.45 -0.71 -36.47
N ASP A 503 16.14 -1.62 -37.15
CA ASP A 503 15.84 -2.00 -38.54
C ASP A 503 14.46 -2.64 -38.68
N LYS A 504 14.03 -3.45 -37.71
CA LYS A 504 12.70 -4.08 -37.72
C LYS A 504 11.59 -3.06 -37.52
N ILE A 505 11.78 -2.12 -36.60
CA ILE A 505 10.81 -1.04 -36.35
C ILE A 505 10.66 -0.18 -37.59
N MET A 506 11.78 0.20 -38.21
CA MET A 506 11.80 1.02 -39.41
C MET A 506 11.12 0.31 -40.59
N ALA A 507 11.44 -0.97 -40.84
CA ALA A 507 10.81 -1.75 -41.90
C ALA A 507 9.29 -1.86 -41.71
N LYS A 508 8.83 -2.12 -40.49
CA LYS A 508 7.39 -2.24 -40.17
C LYS A 508 6.65 -0.91 -40.24
N ALA A 509 7.33 0.19 -39.91
CA ALA A 509 6.77 1.53 -40.05
C ALA A 509 6.63 1.97 -41.51
N VAL A 510 7.58 1.59 -42.38
CA VAL A 510 7.49 1.80 -43.83
C VAL A 510 6.36 0.94 -44.44
N GLU A 511 6.24 -0.34 -44.05
CA GLU A 511 5.16 -1.23 -44.51
C GLU A 511 3.77 -0.66 -44.21
N ARG A 512 3.61 0.00 -43.06
CA ARG A 512 2.36 0.63 -42.63
C ARG A 512 2.14 2.04 -43.17
N GLY A 513 3.08 2.58 -43.95
CA GLY A 513 2.99 3.93 -44.51
C GLY A 513 3.12 5.05 -43.46
N LEU A 514 3.70 4.77 -42.29
CA LEU A 514 3.95 5.78 -41.25
C LEU A 514 5.17 6.65 -41.58
N ILE A 515 6.08 6.16 -42.43
CA ILE A 515 7.31 6.84 -42.83
C ILE A 515 7.55 6.65 -44.33
N GLU A 516 7.96 7.71 -45.02
CA GLU A 516 8.41 7.64 -46.41
C GLU A 516 9.77 6.94 -46.54
N LEU A 517 9.96 6.16 -47.60
CA LEU A 517 11.22 5.46 -47.88
C LEU A 517 12.39 6.44 -47.98
N GLY A 518 13.35 6.37 -47.05
CA GLY A 518 14.60 7.13 -47.08
C GLY A 518 14.72 8.28 -46.09
N ARG A 519 13.71 8.55 -45.24
CA ARG A 519 13.83 9.56 -44.17
C ARG A 519 14.79 9.08 -43.07
N VAL A 520 15.81 9.88 -42.76
CA VAL A 520 16.72 9.64 -41.63
C VAL A 520 16.05 10.18 -40.37
N LEU A 521 15.62 9.29 -39.49
CA LEU A 521 15.09 9.62 -38.17
C LEU A 521 16.16 9.40 -37.10
N THR A 522 16.06 10.17 -36.03
CA THR A 522 16.82 9.95 -34.79
C THR A 522 16.31 8.71 -34.07
N ASP A 523 17.16 8.07 -33.24
CA ASP A 523 16.76 6.85 -32.52
C ASP A 523 15.53 7.09 -31.63
N SER A 524 15.45 8.26 -30.99
CA SER A 524 14.30 8.67 -30.18
C SER A 524 12.99 8.74 -30.98
N GLU A 525 13.04 9.26 -32.21
CA GLU A 525 11.87 9.32 -33.09
C GLU A 525 11.45 7.92 -33.57
N ILE A 526 12.42 7.04 -33.83
CA ILE A 526 12.14 5.65 -34.23
C ILE A 526 11.44 4.90 -33.10
N TYR A 527 11.92 5.04 -31.86
CA TYR A 527 11.29 4.38 -30.72
C TYR A 527 9.93 5.02 -30.36
N ALA A 528 9.72 6.30 -30.66
CA ALA A 528 8.41 6.94 -30.45
C ALA A 528 7.30 6.28 -31.27
N LEU A 529 7.62 5.69 -32.43
CA LEU A 529 6.66 4.96 -33.29
C LEU A 529 6.05 3.73 -32.61
N ILE A 530 6.71 3.18 -31.57
CA ILE A 530 6.19 2.04 -30.80
C ILE A 530 4.87 2.39 -30.11
N PHE A 531 4.65 3.68 -29.83
CA PHE A 531 3.42 4.16 -29.20
C PHE A 531 2.28 4.44 -30.19
N GLU A 532 2.48 4.23 -31.49
CA GLU A 532 1.41 4.44 -32.48
C GLU A 532 0.32 3.35 -32.38
N PRO A 533 -0.96 3.69 -32.58
CA PRO A 533 -2.06 2.74 -32.43
C PRO A 533 -1.87 1.48 -33.28
N GLY A 534 -1.98 0.32 -32.61
CA GLY A 534 -1.83 -0.98 -33.23
C GLY A 534 -0.41 -1.30 -33.73
N PHE A 535 0.60 -0.48 -33.44
CA PHE A 535 2.00 -0.77 -33.74
C PHE A 535 2.52 -1.82 -32.74
N SER A 536 2.69 -3.05 -33.21
CA SER A 536 3.32 -4.12 -32.45
C SER A 536 4.31 -4.85 -33.34
N THR A 537 5.48 -5.18 -32.81
CA THR A 537 6.52 -5.92 -33.53
C THR A 537 6.21 -7.43 -33.59
N ALA A 538 5.24 -7.94 -32.81
CA ALA A 538 4.87 -9.35 -32.79
C ALA A 538 4.13 -9.78 -34.07
N GLU A 539 4.42 -10.99 -34.55
CA GLU A 539 3.74 -11.64 -35.71
C GLU A 539 2.46 -12.39 -35.30
N GLN A 540 2.30 -12.73 -34.01
CA GLN A 540 1.10 -13.34 -33.45
C GLN A 540 0.61 -12.56 -32.24
N VAL A 541 -0.71 -12.40 -32.13
CA VAL A 541 -1.37 -11.88 -30.93
C VAL A 541 -1.38 -13.00 -29.89
N THR A 542 -0.58 -12.87 -28.83
CA THR A 542 -0.60 -13.83 -27.72
C THR A 542 -1.88 -13.68 -26.91
N ASN A 543 -2.53 -14.81 -26.57
CA ASN A 543 -3.76 -14.84 -25.76
C ASN A 543 -3.59 -14.23 -24.35
N LEU A 544 -2.34 -14.03 -23.90
CA LEU A 544 -2.01 -13.47 -22.58
C LEU A 544 -2.24 -11.95 -22.49
N SER A 545 -2.28 -11.24 -23.62
CA SER A 545 -2.60 -9.81 -23.71
C SER A 545 -4.10 -9.53 -23.85
N GLY A 546 -4.94 -10.40 -23.28
CA GLY A 546 -6.40 -10.49 -23.43
C GLY A 546 -7.25 -9.29 -22.97
N ARG A 547 -6.69 -8.08 -22.88
CA ARG A 547 -7.44 -6.82 -22.72
C ARG A 547 -7.22 -5.79 -23.85
N GLY A 548 -6.45 -6.12 -24.89
CA GLY A 548 -6.24 -5.19 -26.02
C GLY A 548 -5.45 -3.94 -25.64
N VAL A 549 -4.54 -4.04 -24.67
CA VAL A 549 -3.72 -2.93 -24.18
C VAL A 549 -2.40 -2.94 -24.95
N GLY A 550 -2.22 -2.04 -25.91
CA GLY A 550 -0.94 -1.80 -26.56
C GLY A 550 -0.14 -0.70 -25.86
N MET A 551 1.06 -0.42 -26.38
CA MET A 551 1.88 0.71 -25.89
C MET A 551 1.20 2.07 -26.11
N ASP A 552 0.28 2.15 -27.06
CA ASP A 552 -0.62 3.28 -27.27
C ASP A 552 -1.49 3.59 -26.04
N VAL A 553 -2.02 2.56 -25.38
CA VAL A 553 -2.83 2.73 -24.16
C VAL A 553 -1.96 3.21 -23.00
N VAL A 554 -0.74 2.70 -22.87
CA VAL A 554 0.23 3.17 -21.86
C VAL A 554 0.55 4.65 -22.06
N LYS A 555 0.86 5.07 -23.30
CA LYS A 555 1.09 6.49 -23.62
C LYS A 555 -0.15 7.33 -23.31
N ARG A 556 -1.35 6.89 -23.70
CA ARG A 556 -2.59 7.63 -23.43
C ARG A 556 -2.85 7.79 -21.93
N ASN A 557 -2.61 6.75 -21.13
CA ASN A 557 -2.80 6.82 -19.68
C ASN A 557 -1.79 7.76 -19.02
N ILE A 558 -0.52 7.72 -19.44
CA ILE A 558 0.52 8.63 -18.94
C ILE A 558 0.22 10.08 -19.36
N VAL A 559 -0.20 10.32 -20.60
CA VAL A 559 -0.61 11.65 -21.08
C VAL A 559 -1.86 12.16 -20.36
N ALA A 560 -2.81 11.28 -20.01
CA ALA A 560 -3.97 11.65 -19.19
C ALA A 560 -3.57 12.10 -17.77
N LEU A 561 -2.43 11.62 -17.27
CA LEU A 561 -1.79 12.10 -16.03
C LEU A 561 -0.90 13.33 -16.27
N ARG A 562 -0.94 13.93 -17.47
CA ARG A 562 -0.07 15.05 -17.90
C ARG A 562 1.42 14.70 -17.83
N GLY A 563 1.73 13.42 -17.89
CA GLY A 563 3.09 12.92 -17.97
C GLY A 563 3.59 12.82 -19.41
N SER A 564 4.89 12.57 -19.54
CA SER A 564 5.53 12.18 -20.80
C SER A 564 6.23 10.84 -20.65
N VAL A 565 6.35 10.11 -21.74
CA VAL A 565 7.06 8.83 -21.80
C VAL A 565 8.10 8.88 -22.91
N GLN A 566 9.31 8.40 -22.61
CA GLN A 566 10.44 8.32 -23.53
C GLN A 566 11.06 6.92 -23.47
N ILE A 567 11.57 6.43 -24.59
CA ILE A 567 12.25 5.14 -24.67
C ILE A 567 13.69 5.40 -25.13
N ARG A 568 14.65 4.79 -24.43
CA ARG A 568 16.05 4.68 -24.85
C ARG A 568 16.40 3.21 -24.93
N SER A 569 16.99 2.76 -26.03
CA SER A 569 17.37 1.36 -26.19
C SER A 569 18.64 1.24 -27.01
N GLU A 570 19.49 0.32 -26.62
CA GLU A 570 20.71 -0.06 -27.33
C GLU A 570 20.68 -1.57 -27.58
N GLU A 571 20.86 -1.98 -28.85
CA GLU A 571 20.80 -3.38 -29.25
C GLU A 571 21.89 -4.19 -28.54
N GLY A 572 21.49 -5.29 -27.89
CA GLY A 572 22.38 -6.14 -27.13
C GLY A 572 22.74 -5.63 -25.73
N ILE A 573 22.30 -4.44 -25.30
CA ILE A 573 22.48 -3.95 -23.93
C ILE A 573 21.16 -4.00 -23.17
N GLY A 574 20.09 -3.45 -23.74
CA GLY A 574 18.77 -3.43 -23.11
C GLY A 574 17.89 -2.26 -23.51
N THR A 575 16.80 -2.06 -22.78
CA THR A 575 15.86 -0.95 -22.98
C THR A 575 15.60 -0.23 -21.66
N THR A 576 15.49 1.09 -21.72
CA THR A 576 15.08 1.95 -20.60
C THR A 576 13.92 2.82 -21.03
N VAL A 577 12.78 2.64 -20.38
CA VAL A 577 11.59 3.48 -20.54
C VAL A 577 11.54 4.46 -19.38
N MET A 578 11.52 5.75 -19.69
CA MET A 578 11.44 6.83 -18.71
C MET A 578 10.05 7.47 -18.76
N VAL A 579 9.37 7.52 -17.62
CA VAL A 579 8.08 8.16 -17.44
C VAL A 579 8.28 9.37 -16.54
N ARG A 580 7.94 10.56 -17.04
CA ARG A 580 8.03 11.82 -16.28
C ARG A 580 6.62 12.28 -15.94
N LEU A 581 6.33 12.46 -14.65
CA LEU A 581 5.03 12.88 -14.13
C LEU A 581 5.19 14.19 -13.35
N PRO A 582 4.24 15.13 -13.44
CA PRO A 582 4.25 16.32 -12.60
C PRO A 582 3.99 15.95 -11.13
N LEU A 583 4.53 16.73 -10.19
CA LEU A 583 4.29 16.56 -8.75
C LEU A 583 2.81 16.72 -8.38
N THR A 584 2.04 17.50 -9.14
CA THR A 584 0.61 17.76 -8.86
C THR A 584 -0.21 17.72 -10.15
N LEU A 585 -1.40 17.16 -10.09
CA LEU A 585 -2.33 17.11 -11.23
C LEU A 585 -3.25 18.35 -11.33
N ALA A 586 -3.35 19.12 -10.25
CA ALA A 586 -4.34 20.20 -10.13
C ALA A 586 -3.83 21.56 -10.61
N ILE A 587 -2.51 21.78 -10.68
CA ILE A 587 -1.93 23.09 -10.99
C ILE A 587 -1.12 22.98 -12.28
N ILE A 588 -1.26 23.98 -13.16
CA ILE A 588 -0.38 24.14 -14.33
C ILE A 588 0.26 25.51 -14.36
N ASP A 589 1.49 25.52 -14.88
CA ASP A 589 2.13 26.69 -15.43
C ASP A 589 1.56 26.92 -16.83
N GLY A 590 0.83 28.02 -16.97
CA GLY A 590 0.19 28.39 -18.21
C GLY A 590 0.72 29.71 -18.74
N PHE A 591 0.67 29.89 -20.05
CA PHE A 591 0.83 31.17 -20.71
C PHE A 591 -0.54 31.66 -21.18
N MET A 592 -0.94 32.82 -20.70
CA MET A 592 -2.24 33.39 -21.03
C MET A 592 -2.20 34.11 -22.37
N VAL A 593 -3.19 33.82 -23.20
CA VAL A 593 -3.39 34.44 -24.51
C VAL A 593 -4.81 34.98 -24.60
N GLY A 594 -4.96 36.15 -25.21
CA GLY A 594 -6.25 36.81 -25.41
C GLY A 594 -6.78 36.64 -26.83
N LEU A 595 -8.06 36.31 -26.94
CA LEU A 595 -8.84 36.27 -28.19
C LEU A 595 -10.10 37.12 -28.02
N GLY A 596 -10.12 38.31 -28.62
CA GLY A 596 -11.20 39.28 -28.42
C GLY A 596 -11.39 39.64 -26.94
N LYS A 597 -12.51 39.18 -26.34
CA LYS A 597 -12.81 39.34 -24.90
C LYS A 597 -12.53 38.08 -24.08
N SER A 598 -12.19 36.97 -24.72
CA SER A 598 -12.00 35.67 -24.09
C SER A 598 -10.51 35.41 -23.82
N THR A 599 -10.24 34.77 -22.69
CA THR A 599 -8.87 34.42 -22.27
C THR A 599 -8.68 32.92 -22.36
N PHE A 600 -7.55 32.51 -22.92
CA PHE A 600 -7.14 31.12 -23.04
C PHE A 600 -5.79 30.92 -22.38
N VAL A 601 -5.51 29.69 -21.94
CA VAL A 601 -4.26 29.29 -21.29
C VAL A 601 -3.62 28.18 -22.10
N VAL A 602 -2.36 28.37 -22.48
CA VAL A 602 -1.54 27.36 -23.13
C VAL A 602 -0.54 26.81 -22.12
N PRO A 603 -0.41 25.50 -21.91
CA PRO A 603 0.61 24.94 -21.02
C PRO A 603 2.02 25.44 -21.40
N LEU A 604 2.76 25.97 -20.44
CA LEU A 604 4.05 26.65 -20.68
C LEU A 604 5.13 25.68 -21.19
N ASP A 605 5.08 24.42 -20.73
CA ASP A 605 5.96 23.33 -21.15
C ASP A 605 5.86 22.98 -22.64
N MET A 606 4.73 23.33 -23.27
CA MET A 606 4.48 23.11 -24.69
C MET A 606 4.84 24.32 -25.56
N ILE A 607 5.27 25.44 -24.97
CA ILE A 607 5.58 26.68 -25.70
C ILE A 607 7.09 26.78 -25.95
N GLU A 608 7.48 27.02 -27.19
CA GLU A 608 8.89 27.19 -27.57
C GLU A 608 9.27 28.68 -27.67
N GLU A 609 8.48 29.47 -28.41
CA GLU A 609 8.69 30.92 -28.50
C GLU A 609 7.38 31.66 -28.89
N CYS A 610 7.33 32.97 -28.64
CA CYS A 610 6.24 33.86 -29.07
C CYS A 610 6.79 34.91 -30.03
N VAL A 611 6.15 35.08 -31.19
CA VAL A 611 6.63 35.97 -32.26
C VAL A 611 5.49 36.85 -32.76
N GLU A 612 5.79 38.03 -33.31
CA GLU A 612 4.78 38.88 -33.96
C GLU A 612 4.31 38.22 -35.26
N PHE A 613 3.00 38.12 -35.46
CA PHE A 613 2.44 37.46 -36.63
C PHE A 613 2.50 38.39 -37.84
N SER A 614 3.09 37.90 -38.93
CA SER A 614 3.17 38.59 -40.21
C SER A 614 2.99 37.55 -41.32
N CYS A 615 1.80 37.43 -41.91
CA CYS A 615 1.57 36.52 -43.04
C CYS A 615 0.85 37.23 -44.19
N GLU A 616 1.07 36.75 -45.42
CA GLU A 616 0.23 37.11 -46.56
C GLU A 616 -1.14 36.40 -46.44
N PRO A 617 -2.26 37.11 -46.67
CA PRO A 617 -3.60 36.52 -46.55
C PRO A 617 -3.82 35.40 -47.57
N GLY A 618 -4.29 34.23 -47.10
CA GLY A 618 -4.67 33.10 -47.95
C GLY A 618 -3.84 31.82 -47.77
N HIS A 619 -2.84 31.82 -46.88
CA HIS A 619 -2.05 30.63 -46.54
C HIS A 619 -2.20 30.27 -45.05
N ASP A 620 -2.15 28.97 -44.75
CA ASP A 620 -2.21 28.39 -43.40
C ASP A 620 -0.80 28.07 -42.84
N TYR A 621 0.25 28.60 -43.49
CA TYR A 621 1.65 28.44 -43.11
C TYR A 621 2.39 29.78 -43.13
N THR A 622 3.38 29.92 -42.24
CA THR A 622 4.27 31.09 -42.20
C THR A 622 5.72 30.64 -42.17
N ASN A 623 6.64 31.50 -42.63
CA ASN A 623 8.06 31.21 -42.61
C ASN A 623 8.67 31.77 -41.32
N LEU A 624 9.05 30.88 -40.40
CA LEU A 624 9.75 31.23 -39.17
C LEU A 624 11.23 30.91 -39.31
N ARG A 625 12.05 31.94 -39.56
CA ARG A 625 13.52 31.84 -39.68
C ARG A 625 14.03 30.81 -40.70
N GLY A 626 13.29 30.56 -41.77
CA GLY A 626 13.62 29.61 -42.83
C GLY A 626 12.89 28.28 -42.74
N GLU A 627 12.16 28.02 -41.65
CA GLU A 627 11.31 26.83 -41.48
C GLU A 627 9.84 27.16 -41.80
N VAL A 628 9.16 26.27 -42.51
CA VAL A 628 7.72 26.37 -42.75
C VAL A 628 6.98 25.95 -41.49
N LEU A 629 6.28 26.89 -40.86
CA LEU A 629 5.49 26.67 -39.67
C LEU A 629 3.99 26.66 -40.03
N PRO A 630 3.30 25.53 -39.93
CA PRO A 630 1.83 25.51 -40.04
C PRO A 630 1.23 26.24 -38.85
N PHE A 631 0.16 27.00 -39.06
CA PHE A 631 -0.50 27.71 -37.97
C PHE A 631 -2.02 27.58 -38.01
N ILE A 632 -2.65 27.66 -36.83
CA ILE A 632 -4.10 27.79 -36.70
C ILE A 632 -4.43 29.18 -36.18
N ARG A 633 -5.40 29.84 -36.82
CA ARG A 633 -6.07 31.00 -36.23
C ARG A 633 -7.09 30.52 -35.20
N LEU A 634 -6.76 30.70 -33.91
CA LEU A 634 -7.65 30.24 -32.83
C LEU A 634 -9.02 30.92 -32.88
N ARG A 635 -9.07 32.16 -33.40
CA ARG A 635 -10.33 32.89 -33.63
C ARG A 635 -11.27 32.16 -34.58
N GLU A 636 -10.75 31.60 -35.68
CA GLU A 636 -11.55 30.82 -36.64
C GLU A 636 -11.93 29.45 -36.08
N LEU A 637 -11.03 28.83 -35.30
CA LEU A 637 -11.28 27.51 -34.70
C LEU A 637 -12.42 27.55 -33.66
N PHE A 638 -12.44 28.58 -32.83
CA PHE A 638 -13.43 28.75 -31.75
C PHE A 638 -14.61 29.66 -32.13
N ASP A 639 -14.71 30.05 -33.41
CA ASP A 639 -15.77 30.92 -33.95
C ASP A 639 -15.99 32.19 -33.12
N VAL A 640 -14.90 32.88 -32.78
CA VAL A 640 -14.92 34.05 -31.89
C VAL A 640 -15.27 35.31 -32.67
N GLU A 641 -16.46 35.86 -32.42
CA GLU A 641 -16.94 37.09 -33.03
C GLU A 641 -16.13 38.34 -32.61
N GLY A 642 -15.91 39.26 -33.57
CA GLY A 642 -15.32 40.58 -33.35
C GLY A 642 -14.18 40.92 -34.32
N PRO A 643 -13.68 42.18 -34.32
CA PRO A 643 -12.55 42.56 -35.15
C PRO A 643 -11.25 41.90 -34.66
N ALA A 644 -10.41 41.46 -35.61
CA ALA A 644 -9.04 41.01 -35.34
C ALA A 644 -8.22 42.14 -34.69
N GLY A 645 -7.32 41.79 -33.78
CA GLY A 645 -6.38 42.74 -33.18
C GLY A 645 -5.56 43.49 -34.23
N ARG A 646 -5.15 44.74 -33.94
CA ARG A 646 -4.36 45.57 -34.86
C ARG A 646 -2.97 44.99 -35.14
N ARG A 647 -2.50 44.12 -34.24
CA ARG A 647 -1.31 43.26 -34.33
C ARG A 647 -1.69 41.93 -33.73
N GLU A 648 -1.45 40.85 -34.47
CA GLU A 648 -1.62 39.49 -33.98
C GLU A 648 -0.25 38.93 -33.59
N SER A 649 -0.23 37.95 -32.71
CA SER A 649 0.97 37.22 -32.31
C SER A 649 0.82 35.75 -32.62
N ILE A 650 1.92 35.07 -32.87
CA ILE A 650 1.97 33.63 -33.06
C ILE A 650 2.70 33.00 -31.87
N VAL A 651 2.02 32.11 -31.16
CA VAL A 651 2.60 31.28 -30.10
C VAL A 651 3.03 29.98 -30.73
N VAL A 652 4.34 29.74 -30.79
CA VAL A 652 4.91 28.51 -31.34
C VAL A 652 4.83 27.44 -30.26
N VAL A 653 4.02 26.43 -30.52
CA VAL A 653 3.85 25.27 -29.64
C VAL A 653 4.52 24.05 -30.25
N LYS A 654 5.07 23.20 -29.39
CA LYS A 654 5.74 21.96 -29.78
C LYS A 654 5.03 20.78 -29.14
N TYR A 655 4.61 19.82 -29.97
CA TYR A 655 4.03 18.57 -29.51
C TYR A 655 4.55 17.41 -30.36
N ALA A 656 4.95 16.32 -29.69
CA ALA A 656 5.49 15.12 -30.35
C ALA A 656 6.60 15.38 -31.40
N GLY A 657 7.42 16.42 -31.19
CA GLY A 657 8.52 16.79 -32.10
C GLY A 657 8.10 17.66 -33.30
N GLN A 658 6.81 17.87 -33.51
CA GLN A 658 6.27 18.79 -34.52
C GLN A 658 6.05 20.18 -33.92
N LYS A 659 6.17 21.21 -34.75
CA LYS A 659 5.94 22.61 -34.38
C LYS A 659 4.69 23.12 -35.09
N ALA A 660 3.86 23.84 -34.35
CA ALA A 660 2.71 24.54 -34.90
C ALA A 660 2.60 25.94 -34.28
N GLY A 661 2.04 26.88 -35.03
CA GLY A 661 1.73 28.21 -34.56
C GLY A 661 0.28 28.36 -34.13
N LEU A 662 0.04 29.00 -32.99
CA LEU A 662 -1.28 29.44 -32.57
C LEU A 662 -1.37 30.95 -32.73
N VAL A 663 -2.19 31.43 -33.67
CA VAL A 663 -2.37 32.87 -33.88
C VAL A 663 -3.40 33.39 -32.88
N VAL A 664 -2.98 34.41 -32.13
CA VAL A 664 -3.71 35.03 -31.02
C VAL A 664 -3.69 36.55 -31.16
N ASP A 665 -4.66 37.24 -30.57
CA ASP A 665 -4.72 38.71 -30.63
C ASP A 665 -3.70 39.33 -29.68
N ASN A 666 -3.63 38.84 -28.44
CA ASN A 666 -2.81 39.44 -27.38
C ASN A 666 -2.08 38.36 -26.56
N LEU A 667 -0.87 38.69 -26.09
CA LEU A 667 -0.12 37.88 -25.12
C LEU A 667 -0.28 38.53 -23.74
N LEU A 668 -0.78 37.77 -22.77
CA LEU A 668 -1.08 38.26 -21.42
C LEU A 668 -0.03 37.83 -20.38
N GLY A 669 0.88 36.93 -20.74
CA GLY A 669 2.04 36.52 -19.94
C GLY A 669 1.86 35.20 -19.20
N GLU A 670 2.86 34.84 -18.40
CA GLU A 670 2.88 33.63 -17.58
C GLU A 670 1.92 33.71 -16.39
N PHE A 671 1.26 32.60 -16.09
CA PHE A 671 0.28 32.50 -15.02
C PHE A 671 0.16 31.06 -14.51
N GLN A 672 0.31 30.87 -13.20
CA GLN A 672 0.03 29.59 -12.55
C GLN A 672 -1.45 29.48 -12.23
N THR A 673 -2.06 28.34 -12.52
CA THR A 673 -3.50 28.20 -12.31
C THR A 673 -3.97 26.80 -11.97
N VAL A 674 -5.08 26.73 -11.23
CA VAL A 674 -5.71 25.47 -10.85
C VAL A 674 -6.68 25.04 -11.94
N ILE A 675 -6.50 23.82 -12.41
CA ILE A 675 -7.31 23.22 -13.45
C ILE A 675 -8.58 22.70 -12.81
N LYS A 676 -9.70 23.20 -13.31
CA LYS A 676 -11.01 22.63 -13.03
C LYS A 676 -11.44 21.79 -14.25
N PRO A 677 -11.75 20.50 -14.07
CA PRO A 677 -12.27 19.69 -15.15
C PRO A 677 -13.59 20.27 -15.63
N LEU A 678 -13.80 20.27 -16.95
CA LEU A 678 -15.07 20.67 -17.51
C LEU A 678 -16.14 19.63 -17.10
N GLY A 679 -17.33 20.09 -16.72
CA GLY A 679 -18.42 19.19 -16.32
C GLY A 679 -18.79 18.21 -17.44
N LYS A 680 -19.43 17.08 -17.08
CA LYS A 680 -19.75 15.96 -18.01
C LYS A 680 -20.45 16.37 -19.32
N MET A 681 -21.17 17.50 -19.34
CA MET A 681 -21.81 18.03 -20.55
C MET A 681 -20.81 18.49 -21.63
N PHE A 682 -19.57 18.80 -21.26
CA PHE A 682 -18.55 19.34 -22.16
C PHE A 682 -17.52 18.29 -22.63
N ASN A 683 -17.74 17.00 -22.35
CA ASN A 683 -16.84 15.92 -22.78
C ASN A 683 -16.66 15.82 -24.31
N GLN A 684 -17.55 16.43 -25.10
CA GLN A 684 -17.47 16.44 -26.57
C GLN A 684 -16.69 17.64 -27.12
N VAL A 685 -16.32 18.62 -26.27
CA VAL A 685 -15.58 19.80 -26.70
C VAL A 685 -14.15 19.40 -27.03
N LYS A 686 -13.75 19.62 -28.28
CA LYS A 686 -12.39 19.35 -28.76
C LYS A 686 -11.47 20.53 -28.48
N CYS A 687 -10.17 20.28 -28.40
CA CYS A 687 -9.12 21.30 -28.24
C CYS A 687 -9.12 22.06 -26.90
N ILE A 688 -9.90 21.62 -25.90
CA ILE A 688 -9.93 22.21 -24.55
C ILE A 688 -9.75 21.10 -23.52
N SER A 689 -8.75 21.24 -22.66
CA SER A 689 -8.42 20.23 -21.62
C SER A 689 -9.07 20.53 -20.27
N GLY A 690 -9.48 21.79 -20.03
CA GLY A 690 -10.05 22.21 -18.76
C GLY A 690 -10.41 23.69 -18.75
N SER A 691 -10.83 24.20 -17.60
CA SER A 691 -10.98 25.62 -17.34
C SER A 691 -10.24 26.04 -16.08
N SER A 692 -10.03 27.34 -15.95
CA SER A 692 -9.57 27.96 -14.73
C SER A 692 -10.30 29.27 -14.47
N ILE A 693 -10.22 29.76 -13.24
CA ILE A 693 -10.77 31.03 -12.80
C ILE A 693 -9.59 31.97 -12.59
N LEU A 694 -9.56 33.08 -13.34
CA LEU A 694 -8.55 34.12 -13.20
C LEU A 694 -8.76 34.90 -11.90
N GLY A 695 -7.74 35.61 -11.43
CA GLY A 695 -7.89 36.54 -10.30
C GLY A 695 -8.97 37.61 -10.52
N SER A 696 -9.33 37.92 -11.77
CA SER A 696 -10.46 38.81 -12.08
C SER A 696 -11.84 38.20 -11.82
N GLY A 697 -11.92 36.88 -11.58
CA GLY A 697 -13.16 36.10 -11.54
C GLY A 697 -13.64 35.64 -12.93
N GLU A 698 -12.96 36.05 -14.01
CA GLU A 698 -13.26 35.57 -15.36
C GLU A 698 -12.77 34.14 -15.56
N VAL A 699 -13.47 33.40 -16.43
CA VAL A 699 -13.09 32.02 -16.77
C VAL A 699 -12.09 32.06 -17.93
N ALA A 700 -10.97 31.37 -17.75
CA ALA A 700 -10.01 31.08 -18.80
C ALA A 700 -10.08 29.62 -19.21
N LEU A 701 -10.04 29.35 -20.51
CA LEU A 701 -10.10 27.98 -21.05
C LEU A 701 -8.69 27.47 -21.33
N ILE A 702 -8.37 26.26 -20.88
CA ILE A 702 -7.04 25.67 -21.05
C ILE A 702 -7.04 24.87 -22.35
N LEU A 703 -6.15 25.24 -23.28
CA LEU A 703 -6.05 24.58 -24.58
C LEU A 703 -5.45 23.18 -24.45
N ASP A 704 -6.00 22.25 -25.22
CA ASP A 704 -5.40 20.93 -25.45
C ASP A 704 -4.55 21.00 -26.72
N VAL A 705 -3.24 21.18 -26.54
CA VAL A 705 -2.27 21.27 -27.64
C VAL A 705 -2.27 19.98 -28.47
N ALA A 706 -2.39 18.80 -27.86
CA ALA A 706 -2.40 17.54 -28.59
C ALA A 706 -3.59 17.44 -29.55
N ALA A 707 -4.78 17.81 -29.07
CA ALA A 707 -5.99 17.84 -29.90
C ALA A 707 -5.92 18.91 -31.00
N LEU A 708 -5.24 20.04 -30.76
CA LEU A 708 -5.01 21.06 -31.77
C LEU A 708 -4.16 20.53 -32.94
N PHE A 709 -3.06 19.83 -32.64
CA PHE A 709 -2.23 19.20 -33.68
C PHE A 709 -3.01 18.18 -34.53
N ALA A 710 -3.89 17.38 -33.91
CA ALA A 710 -4.73 16.44 -34.65
C ALA A 710 -5.70 17.12 -35.63
N GLU A 711 -6.16 18.34 -35.34
CA GLU A 711 -7.01 19.11 -36.26
C GLU A 711 -6.19 19.73 -37.40
N ILE A 712 -4.92 20.12 -37.16
CA ILE A 712 -3.99 20.58 -38.22
C ILE A 712 -3.80 19.47 -39.24
N ASP A 713 -3.39 18.27 -38.80
CA ASP A 713 -3.20 17.10 -39.67
C ASP A 713 -4.47 16.76 -40.45
N GLY A 714 -5.63 16.87 -39.81
CA GLY A 714 -6.93 16.63 -40.43
C GLY A 714 -7.35 17.68 -41.47
N ARG A 715 -6.84 18.91 -41.39
CA ARG A 715 -7.07 19.97 -42.38
C ARG A 715 -6.12 19.82 -43.57
N GLU A 716 -4.85 19.52 -43.34
CA GLU A 716 -3.88 19.24 -44.42
C GLU A 716 -4.35 18.08 -45.30
N ARG A 717 -4.81 16.97 -44.69
CA ARG A 717 -5.36 15.82 -45.45
C ARG A 717 -6.60 16.18 -46.28
N ARG A 718 -7.44 17.12 -45.81
CA ARG A 718 -8.64 17.58 -46.54
C ARG A 718 -8.29 18.52 -47.70
N GLN A 719 -7.28 19.37 -47.53
CA GLN A 719 -6.78 20.24 -48.61
C GLN A 719 -6.00 19.46 -49.69
N LEU A 720 -5.30 18.38 -49.33
CA LEU A 720 -4.61 17.51 -50.29
C LEU A 720 -5.56 16.58 -51.08
N ALA A 721 -6.78 16.33 -50.56
CA ALA A 721 -7.79 15.48 -51.18
C ALA A 721 -8.82 16.25 -52.03
N ALA A 722 -8.84 17.58 -51.94
CA ALA A 722 -9.67 18.50 -52.73
C ALA A 722 -8.85 19.09 -53.88
#